data_AF-A0A2P8WL46-F1
#
_entry.id   AF-A0A2P8WL46-F1
#
_cell.length_a   1.000
_cell.length_b   1.000
_cell.length_c   1.000
_cell.angle_alpha   90.00
_cell.angle_beta   90.00
_cell.angle_gamma   90.00
#
_symmetry.space_group_name_H-M   'P 1'
#
loop_
_entity.id
_entity.type
_entity.pdbx_description
1 polymer ?
#
loop_
_entity_poly.entity_id
_entity_poly.type
_entity_poly.pdbx_seq_one_letter_code
_entity_poly.pdbx_strand_id
1 'polypeptide(L)'
;MRILKTQTLRGPNYWSIRYAKLVLIRLDLEDLADRPSSEIPGFYEALADTLPSLIEHHCSPGHRGGFLHRVRQGTYMGHIVEHIALELQTLAGMPVGFGRTRSTAEHSVYQVVFEYQAEQAGRYAARAAVRLCNSIIETGRYPAEELEQDLKDLRDLWAEASLGPSTDAIIQEAETRDMPWLQLPTRAMIQLGYGVNQKRIQATLTSQTGILGVELACDKEGTKQILRDAGLPVPRGTVVYYQDELRDAIDGVGGFPIVIKPLDGNHGRGITIDINSWDHAEDAYEAARQVSRGVIVERFYRGRDHRVLVINGKVVAVAERVPAHVVGDGRSTIEELVKETNRDPRRGEGHQNILTRIEIDRTTWQLLDHMGYSLDTVLADGEICYLRATANLSTGGSAIDRTDEIHPRNLWLAERVVKIIGLDIAGIDIVTTDISKPLREVDGVIVEVNAAPGLRMHFSPSEGIPRNVAEPILNMLFPPGTPSRIPIISLTGTNGKTTTTRLTAHIFKQTQKVVGYTTTDGIYIGDHLVESGDTTGPQSAQLILQDPTVEIAVLETARGGILRSGLAFPACDVGVVLNVAADHLGIGDIETIEDMAHLKSVVAETARPSGYAVLNADDPLVSAMAERVKAQVAYFSMDPRNELIRNHTQQGGLAAIYENGYLSILKGDWLLRIEQAAAVPLTMGGMASFQIANALAASLTAFTQGISIEHIRQALHTFQASAQQTPGRMNMF
;
A
#
# COMPACT_ATOMS: atom_id res chain seq x y z
N MET A 1 11.57 -25.70 22.28
CA MET A 1 10.43 -25.35 21.38
C MET A 1 10.90 -25.21 19.94
N ARG A 2 10.06 -25.59 18.98
CA ARG A 2 10.38 -25.57 17.54
C ARG A 2 9.24 -25.02 16.68
N ILE A 3 9.56 -24.09 15.79
CA ILE A 3 8.62 -23.65 14.74
C ILE A 3 8.57 -24.72 13.65
N LEU A 4 7.43 -25.38 13.47
CA LEU A 4 7.20 -26.38 12.44
C LEU A 4 6.87 -25.74 11.09
N LYS A 5 6.15 -24.62 11.11
CA LYS A 5 5.70 -23.92 9.89
C LYS A 5 5.45 -22.45 10.18
N THR A 6 5.78 -21.58 9.23
CA THR A 6 5.41 -20.15 9.25
C THR A 6 4.64 -19.78 7.98
N GLN A 7 3.48 -19.18 8.17
CA GLN A 7 2.60 -18.68 7.11
C GLN A 7 2.33 -17.19 7.30
N THR A 8 2.02 -16.51 6.20
CA THR A 8 1.63 -15.09 6.20
C THR A 8 0.31 -14.94 5.46
N LEU A 9 -0.66 -14.35 6.16
CA LEU A 9 -1.99 -14.02 5.66
C LEU A 9 -1.99 -12.54 5.25
N ARG A 10 -2.64 -12.20 4.14
CA ARG A 10 -2.60 -10.86 3.52
C ARG A 10 -3.98 -10.23 3.30
N GLY A 11 -5.04 -10.95 3.67
CA GLY A 11 -6.41 -10.52 3.52
C GLY A 11 -7.30 -11.13 4.60
N PRO A 12 -8.61 -10.87 4.56
CA PRO A 12 -9.59 -11.54 5.39
C PRO A 12 -9.36 -13.05 5.42
N ASN A 13 -9.41 -13.64 6.60
CA ASN A 13 -8.98 -15.02 6.81
C ASN A 13 -9.75 -15.68 7.97
N TYR A 14 -9.47 -16.96 8.21
CA TYR A 14 -10.10 -17.76 9.26
C TYR A 14 -10.00 -17.17 10.67
N TRP A 15 -8.91 -16.46 10.97
CA TRP A 15 -8.64 -15.93 12.31
C TRP A 15 -9.30 -14.57 12.53
N SER A 16 -9.35 -13.76 11.47
CA SER A 16 -10.01 -12.46 11.48
C SER A 16 -10.39 -12.00 10.08
N ILE A 17 -11.58 -11.42 9.99
CA ILE A 17 -12.01 -10.66 8.81
C ILE A 17 -11.53 -9.20 8.88
N ARG A 18 -11.29 -8.69 10.10
CA ARG A 18 -10.84 -7.31 10.34
C ARG A 18 -9.33 -7.16 10.18
N TYR A 19 -8.56 -8.08 10.76
CA TYR A 19 -7.10 -8.07 10.74
C TYR A 19 -6.59 -8.92 9.58
N ALA A 20 -6.18 -8.25 8.50
CA ALA A 20 -5.81 -8.89 7.24
C ALA A 20 -4.35 -9.38 7.20
N LYS A 21 -3.45 -8.72 7.93
CA LYS A 21 -2.00 -8.97 7.92
C LYS A 21 -1.59 -9.74 9.17
N LEU A 22 -1.62 -11.08 9.08
CA LEU A 22 -1.30 -11.97 10.20
C LEU A 22 -0.14 -12.92 9.88
N VAL A 23 0.80 -13.06 10.81
CA VAL A 23 1.74 -14.17 10.85
C VAL A 23 1.06 -15.32 11.59
N LEU A 24 1.15 -16.52 11.01
CA LEU A 24 0.70 -17.75 11.64
C LEU A 24 1.88 -18.70 11.77
N ILE A 25 2.23 -19.08 12.99
CA ILE A 25 3.22 -20.13 13.24
C ILE A 25 2.54 -21.36 13.84
N ARG A 26 2.95 -22.53 13.35
CA ARG A 26 2.68 -23.80 13.99
C ARG A 26 3.88 -24.12 14.88
N LEU A 27 3.68 -24.03 16.19
CA LEU A 27 4.72 -24.09 17.21
C LEU A 27 4.58 -25.39 18.00
N ASP A 28 5.62 -26.22 17.98
CA ASP A 28 5.75 -27.37 18.86
C ASP A 28 6.41 -26.93 20.16
N LEU A 29 5.69 -27.08 21.27
CA LEU A 29 6.20 -26.78 22.61
C LEU A 29 7.15 -27.86 23.12
N GLU A 30 7.23 -29.01 22.44
CA GLU A 30 8.07 -30.15 22.83
C GLU A 30 7.77 -30.56 24.29
N ASP A 31 8.79 -30.65 25.13
CA ASP A 31 8.70 -31.01 26.56
C ASP A 31 8.02 -29.93 27.44
N LEU A 32 7.71 -28.76 26.87
CA LEU A 32 7.01 -27.66 27.56
C LEU A 32 5.48 -27.70 27.38
N ALA A 33 4.96 -28.68 26.63
CA ALA A 33 3.52 -28.82 26.38
C ALA A 33 2.68 -28.91 27.67
N ASP A 34 3.23 -29.56 28.70
CA ASP A 34 2.60 -29.80 30.00
C ASP A 34 3.14 -28.89 31.11
N ARG A 35 4.06 -27.98 30.80
CA ARG A 35 4.75 -27.14 31.78
C ARG A 35 4.32 -25.68 31.63
N PRO A 36 3.35 -25.19 32.41
CA PRO A 36 2.97 -23.79 32.38
C PRO A 36 4.12 -22.91 32.89
N SER A 37 4.11 -21.63 32.52
CA SER A 37 5.14 -20.65 32.90
C SER A 37 5.42 -20.55 34.41
N SER A 38 4.43 -20.83 35.26
CA SER A 38 4.56 -20.83 36.72
C SER A 38 5.44 -21.97 37.25
N GLU A 39 5.65 -23.02 36.47
CA GLU A 39 6.50 -24.17 36.80
C GLU A 39 7.92 -24.05 36.22
N ILE A 40 8.23 -22.92 35.58
CA ILE A 40 9.56 -22.61 35.05
C ILE A 40 10.22 -21.60 36.01
N PRO A 41 11.19 -22.02 36.84
CA PRO A 41 11.79 -21.16 37.85
C PRO A 41 12.40 -19.89 37.25
N GLY A 42 12.06 -18.73 37.79
CA GLY A 42 12.62 -17.43 37.40
C GLY A 42 12.15 -16.89 36.03
N PHE A 43 11.26 -17.61 35.33
CA PHE A 43 10.82 -17.20 33.99
C PHE A 43 10.07 -15.86 33.99
N TYR A 44 9.19 -15.66 34.99
CA TYR A 44 8.42 -14.42 35.11
C TYR A 44 9.34 -13.22 35.31
N GLU A 45 10.26 -13.32 36.28
CA GLU A 45 11.21 -12.25 36.61
C GLU A 45 12.09 -11.93 35.40
N ALA A 46 12.67 -12.95 34.76
CA ALA A 46 13.52 -12.78 33.59
C ALA A 46 12.77 -12.14 32.41
N LEU A 47 11.52 -12.52 32.15
CA LEU A 47 10.71 -11.93 31.07
C LEU A 47 10.36 -10.48 31.37
N ALA A 48 9.93 -10.18 32.59
CA ALA A 48 9.57 -8.83 33.01
C ALA A 48 10.79 -7.88 33.02
N ASP A 49 11.98 -8.39 33.37
CA ASP A 49 13.23 -7.62 33.33
C ASP A 49 13.69 -7.38 31.89
N THR A 50 13.52 -8.38 31.00
CA THR A 50 13.92 -8.27 29.57
C THR A 50 12.99 -7.34 28.79
N LEU A 51 11.68 -7.43 29.01
CA LEU A 51 10.65 -6.68 28.29
C LEU A 51 9.66 -6.00 29.26
N PRO A 52 10.08 -4.94 29.96
CA PRO A 52 9.30 -4.32 31.04
C PRO A 52 7.97 -3.70 30.56
N SER A 53 7.92 -3.26 29.29
CA SER A 53 6.73 -2.69 28.64
C SER A 53 5.60 -3.70 28.41
N LEU A 54 5.83 -5.01 28.56
CA LEU A 54 4.77 -6.03 28.56
C LEU A 54 3.72 -5.80 29.66
N ILE A 55 3.99 -4.94 30.65
CA ILE A 55 2.99 -4.48 31.62
C ILE A 55 1.82 -3.75 30.94
N GLU A 56 2.01 -3.15 29.76
CA GLU A 56 0.93 -2.50 29.02
C GLU A 56 0.03 -3.49 28.27
N HIS A 57 0.44 -4.76 28.14
CA HIS A 57 -0.35 -5.76 27.44
C HIS A 57 -1.57 -6.20 28.24
N HIS A 58 -2.73 -6.07 27.60
CA HIS A 58 -4.00 -6.58 28.09
C HIS A 58 -4.20 -8.03 27.62
N CYS A 59 -4.87 -8.84 28.43
CA CYS A 59 -5.28 -10.21 28.12
C CYS A 59 -6.76 -10.40 28.52
N SER A 60 -7.27 -11.63 28.63
CA SER A 60 -8.62 -11.95 29.12
C SER A 60 -9.09 -11.16 30.37
N PRO A 61 -8.22 -10.82 31.36
CA PRO A 61 -8.61 -10.00 32.50
C PRO A 61 -8.92 -8.52 32.18
N GLY A 62 -8.64 -8.05 30.96
CA GLY A 62 -9.07 -6.76 30.43
C GLY A 62 -8.41 -5.50 31.03
N HIS A 63 -7.38 -5.65 31.85
CA HIS A 63 -6.70 -4.54 32.53
C HIS A 63 -5.18 -4.55 32.27
N ARG A 64 -4.55 -3.39 32.48
CA ARG A 64 -3.10 -3.20 32.42
C ARG A 64 -2.37 -4.21 33.31
N GLY A 65 -1.37 -4.89 32.78
CA GLY A 65 -0.62 -5.95 33.45
C GLY A 65 -1.32 -7.31 33.45
N GLY A 66 -2.49 -7.42 32.84
CA GLY A 66 -3.27 -8.66 32.79
C GLY A 66 -2.53 -9.81 32.12
N PHE A 67 -1.66 -9.54 31.14
CA PHE A 67 -0.80 -10.56 30.53
C PHE A 67 0.27 -11.07 31.51
N LEU A 68 1.07 -10.19 32.11
CA LEU A 68 2.10 -10.57 33.08
C LEU A 68 1.49 -11.31 34.29
N HIS A 69 0.30 -10.90 34.73
CA HIS A 69 -0.45 -11.63 35.76
C HIS A 69 -0.73 -13.10 35.37
N ARG A 70 -1.10 -13.35 34.10
CA ARG A 70 -1.31 -14.72 33.58
C ARG A 70 -0.01 -15.51 33.47
N VAL A 71 1.09 -14.86 33.07
CA VAL A 71 2.43 -15.49 33.07
C VAL A 71 2.79 -15.95 34.48
N ARG A 72 2.51 -15.13 35.50
CA ARG A 72 2.76 -15.49 36.90
C ARG A 72 1.85 -16.60 37.43
N GLN A 73 0.57 -16.60 37.05
CA GLN A 73 -0.39 -17.64 37.44
C GLN A 73 -0.16 -18.97 36.71
N GLY A 74 0.49 -18.94 35.56
CA GLY A 74 0.70 -20.10 34.70
C GLY A 74 -0.08 -19.96 33.39
N THR A 75 0.64 -19.82 32.29
CA THR A 75 0.12 -19.91 30.93
C THR A 75 1.11 -20.65 30.03
N TYR A 76 0.68 -21.10 28.86
CA TYR A 76 1.49 -21.90 27.96
C TYR A 76 2.36 -21.04 27.05
N MET A 77 3.53 -21.57 26.66
CA MET A 77 4.52 -20.82 25.90
C MET A 77 4.02 -20.29 24.56
N GLY A 78 3.08 -20.98 23.89
CA GLY A 78 2.49 -20.46 22.65
C GLY A 78 1.86 -19.08 22.82
N HIS A 79 1.13 -18.88 23.93
CA HIS A 79 0.51 -17.60 24.26
C HIS A 79 1.55 -16.54 24.68
N ILE A 80 2.67 -16.94 25.26
CA ILE A 80 3.75 -16.02 25.64
C ILE A 80 4.54 -15.56 24.39
N VAL A 81 4.84 -16.49 23.48
CA VAL A 81 5.49 -16.20 22.19
C VAL A 81 4.65 -15.21 21.37
N GLU A 82 3.32 -15.34 21.40
CA GLU A 82 2.40 -14.38 20.77
C GLU A 82 2.64 -12.94 21.25
N HIS A 83 2.59 -12.73 22.57
CA HIS A 83 2.74 -11.39 23.15
C HIS A 83 4.16 -10.84 23.00
N ILE A 84 5.19 -11.68 23.05
CA ILE A 84 6.57 -11.24 22.79
C ILE A 84 6.73 -10.82 21.33
N ALA A 85 6.16 -11.55 20.38
CA ALA A 85 6.24 -11.17 18.96
C ALA A 85 5.53 -9.84 18.67
N LEU A 86 4.43 -9.55 19.36
CA LEU A 86 3.75 -8.24 19.30
C LEU A 86 4.60 -7.13 19.94
N GLU A 87 5.20 -7.42 21.09
CA GLU A 87 6.02 -6.46 21.85
C GLU A 87 7.29 -6.07 21.09
N LEU A 88 8.03 -7.05 20.55
CA LEU A 88 9.25 -6.79 19.78
C LEU A 88 8.97 -5.88 18.56
N GLN A 89 7.84 -6.09 17.87
CA GLN A 89 7.42 -5.22 16.77
C GLN A 89 7.09 -3.81 17.28
N THR A 90 6.37 -3.70 18.40
CA THR A 90 5.99 -2.41 18.99
C THR A 90 7.21 -1.60 19.44
N LEU A 91 8.18 -2.25 20.09
CA LEU A 91 9.46 -1.64 20.49
C LEU A 91 10.33 -1.22 19.30
N ALA A 92 10.16 -1.88 18.16
CA ALA A 92 10.80 -1.50 16.89
C ALA A 92 10.03 -0.40 16.12
N GLY A 93 8.95 0.16 16.69
CA GLY A 93 8.17 1.25 16.10
C GLY A 93 6.98 0.81 15.23
N MET A 94 6.67 -0.48 15.19
CA MET A 94 5.54 -1.05 14.45
C MET A 94 4.39 -1.38 15.41
N PRO A 95 3.45 -0.46 15.69
CA PRO A 95 2.34 -0.74 16.60
C PRO A 95 1.44 -1.84 16.05
N VAL A 96 1.34 -2.95 16.78
CA VAL A 96 0.50 -4.11 16.47
C VAL A 96 -0.21 -4.57 17.74
N GLY A 97 -1.40 -5.15 17.64
CA GLY A 97 -2.18 -5.47 18.84
C GLY A 97 -3.04 -6.72 18.76
N PHE A 98 -3.30 -7.27 17.57
CA PHE A 98 -4.07 -8.49 17.47
C PHE A 98 -3.20 -9.74 17.60
N GLY A 99 -3.57 -10.63 18.52
CA GLY A 99 -2.99 -11.95 18.70
C GLY A 99 -4.04 -12.99 19.06
N ARG A 100 -3.79 -14.25 18.70
CA ARG A 100 -4.58 -15.40 19.13
C ARG A 100 -3.78 -16.69 19.08
N THR A 101 -3.84 -17.46 20.16
CA THR A 101 -3.24 -18.79 20.26
C THR A 101 -4.34 -19.85 20.42
N ARG A 102 -4.24 -20.96 19.70
CA ARG A 102 -5.10 -22.14 19.85
C ARG A 102 -4.29 -23.43 19.85
N SER A 103 -4.67 -24.39 20.67
CA SER A 103 -4.15 -25.76 20.60
C SER A 103 -4.60 -26.45 19.32
N THR A 104 -3.80 -27.39 18.83
CA THR A 104 -4.19 -28.27 17.70
C THR A 104 -4.63 -29.63 18.23
N ALA A 105 -4.98 -30.56 17.33
CA ALA A 105 -5.24 -31.96 17.68
C ALA A 105 -3.98 -32.68 18.21
N GLU A 106 -2.79 -32.21 17.85
CA GLU A 106 -1.51 -32.70 18.38
C GLU A 106 -1.20 -31.98 19.70
N HIS A 107 -1.04 -32.74 20.79
CA HIS A 107 -0.97 -32.22 22.16
C HIS A 107 0.08 -31.11 22.37
N SER A 108 1.28 -31.26 21.83
CA SER A 108 2.37 -30.30 22.01
C SER A 108 2.32 -29.14 21.02
N VAL A 109 1.43 -29.17 20.04
CA VAL A 109 1.45 -28.26 18.90
C VAL A 109 0.34 -27.22 18.98
N TYR A 110 0.72 -25.96 18.81
CA TYR A 110 -0.15 -24.79 18.88
C TYR A 110 -0.10 -23.96 17.60
N GLN A 111 -1.22 -23.35 17.24
CA GLN A 111 -1.31 -22.28 16.24
C GLN A 111 -1.21 -20.95 16.96
N VAL A 112 -0.13 -20.22 16.72
CA VAL A 112 0.10 -18.88 17.28
C VAL A 112 -0.03 -17.87 16.14
N VAL A 113 -0.98 -16.95 16.28
CA VAL A 113 -1.33 -15.95 15.27
C VAL A 113 -1.10 -14.57 15.86
N PHE A 114 -0.44 -13.68 15.12
CA PHE A 114 -0.29 -12.29 15.53
C PHE A 114 -0.18 -11.35 14.32
N GLU A 115 -0.54 -10.09 14.54
CA GLU A 115 -0.52 -9.04 13.52
C GLU A 115 0.90 -8.61 13.15
N TYR A 116 1.07 -8.19 11.88
CA TYR A 116 2.30 -7.56 11.39
C TYR A 116 2.00 -6.31 10.57
N GLN A 117 2.92 -5.35 10.57
CA GLN A 117 2.92 -4.24 9.61
C GLN A 117 3.77 -4.54 8.37
N ALA A 118 5.00 -5.02 8.59
CA ALA A 118 5.91 -5.48 7.55
C ALA A 118 6.10 -7.01 7.62
N GLU A 119 5.91 -7.70 6.50
CA GLU A 119 5.84 -9.17 6.50
C GLU A 119 7.14 -9.83 6.98
N GLN A 120 8.29 -9.34 6.51
CA GLN A 120 9.58 -9.90 6.90
C GLN A 120 9.90 -9.62 8.36
N ALA A 121 9.54 -8.42 8.86
CA ALA A 121 9.66 -8.07 10.28
C ALA A 121 8.79 -8.98 11.15
N GLY A 122 7.52 -9.22 10.79
CA GLY A 122 6.66 -10.14 11.53
C GLY A 122 7.19 -11.58 11.55
N ARG A 123 7.71 -12.08 10.41
CA ARG A 123 8.36 -13.41 10.34
C ARG A 123 9.62 -13.48 11.21
N TYR A 124 10.40 -12.39 11.27
CA TYR A 124 11.55 -12.26 12.15
C TYR A 124 11.13 -12.27 13.61
N ALA A 125 10.14 -11.45 13.98
CA ALA A 125 9.60 -11.36 15.33
C ALA A 125 9.12 -12.72 15.86
N ALA A 126 8.50 -13.56 15.02
CA ALA A 126 8.15 -14.94 15.39
C ALA A 126 9.38 -15.76 15.83
N ARG A 127 10.47 -15.70 15.05
CA ARG A 127 11.70 -16.45 15.35
C ARG A 127 12.40 -15.88 16.59
N ALA A 128 12.47 -14.56 16.70
CA ALA A 128 13.07 -13.86 17.84
C ALA A 128 12.30 -14.15 19.12
N ALA A 129 10.96 -14.15 19.10
CA ALA A 129 10.14 -14.48 20.26
C ALA A 129 10.37 -15.91 20.76
N VAL A 130 10.44 -16.90 19.86
CA VAL A 130 10.74 -18.29 20.25
C VAL A 130 12.16 -18.42 20.80
N ARG A 131 13.15 -17.75 20.17
CA ARG A 131 14.54 -17.72 20.66
C ARG A 131 14.64 -17.10 22.04
N LEU A 132 13.96 -15.97 22.28
CA LEU A 132 13.91 -15.28 23.56
C LEU A 132 13.35 -16.19 24.65
N CYS A 133 12.20 -16.83 24.40
CA CYS A 133 11.63 -17.79 25.34
C CYS A 133 12.57 -18.96 25.65
N ASN A 134 13.13 -19.62 24.62
CA ASN A 134 14.06 -20.73 24.83
C ASN A 134 15.29 -20.29 25.65
N SER A 135 15.86 -19.13 25.35
CA SER A 135 17.03 -18.59 26.06
C SER A 135 16.74 -18.32 27.55
N ILE A 136 15.58 -17.75 27.88
CA ILE A 136 15.15 -17.57 29.28
C ILE A 136 14.98 -18.92 29.97
N ILE A 137 14.38 -19.91 29.29
CA ILE A 137 14.15 -21.25 29.87
C ILE A 137 15.47 -21.99 30.13
N GLU A 138 16.43 -21.88 29.21
CA GLU A 138 17.72 -22.58 29.30
C GLU A 138 18.73 -21.89 30.21
N THR A 139 18.76 -20.55 30.21
CA THR A 139 19.82 -19.77 30.85
C THR A 139 19.33 -18.82 31.96
N GLY A 140 18.01 -18.68 32.12
CA GLY A 140 17.39 -17.78 33.10
C GLY A 140 17.39 -16.30 32.69
N ARG A 141 17.84 -15.95 31.48
CA ARG A 141 17.86 -14.56 30.97
C ARG A 141 17.89 -14.51 29.44
N TYR A 142 17.59 -13.35 28.87
CA TYR A 142 17.94 -13.03 27.49
C TYR A 142 19.00 -11.91 27.47
N PRO A 143 20.14 -12.06 26.76
CA PRO A 143 21.18 -11.03 26.74
C PRO A 143 20.68 -9.70 26.15
N ALA A 144 20.99 -8.58 26.81
CA ALA A 144 20.57 -7.25 26.36
C ALA A 144 21.15 -6.88 24.97
N GLU A 145 22.37 -7.34 24.66
CA GLU A 145 22.99 -7.16 23.34
C GLU A 145 22.22 -7.89 22.23
N GLU A 146 21.70 -9.09 22.51
CA GLU A 146 20.86 -9.83 21.56
C GLU A 146 19.50 -9.15 21.37
N LEU A 147 18.89 -8.63 22.43
CA LEU A 147 17.66 -7.85 22.33
C LEU A 147 17.84 -6.60 21.47
N GLU A 148 18.92 -5.83 21.69
CA GLU A 148 19.16 -4.63 20.88
C GLU A 148 19.44 -4.99 19.41
N GLN A 149 20.15 -6.09 19.14
CA GLN A 149 20.34 -6.58 17.79
C GLN A 149 19.00 -6.97 17.13
N ASP A 150 18.11 -7.64 17.86
CA ASP A 150 16.78 -8.00 17.35
C ASP A 150 15.94 -6.76 17.01
N LEU A 151 15.96 -5.75 17.89
CA LEU A 151 15.26 -4.49 17.67
C LEU A 151 15.86 -3.72 16.48
N LYS A 152 17.18 -3.74 16.32
CA LYS A 152 17.86 -3.16 15.16
C LYS A 152 17.47 -3.86 13.87
N ASP A 153 17.53 -5.20 13.81
CA ASP A 153 17.15 -5.97 12.64
C ASP A 153 15.67 -5.74 12.26
N LEU A 154 14.78 -5.64 13.25
CA LEU A 154 13.37 -5.32 13.03
C LEU A 154 13.17 -3.91 12.47
N ARG A 155 13.90 -2.91 12.99
CA ARG A 155 13.88 -1.53 12.45
C ARG A 155 14.42 -1.48 11.02
N ASP A 156 15.49 -2.21 10.73
CA ASP A 156 16.10 -2.31 9.38
C ASP A 156 15.11 -2.95 8.39
N LEU A 157 14.50 -4.08 8.75
CA LEU A 157 13.47 -4.74 7.94
C LEU A 157 12.22 -3.88 7.73
N TRP A 158 11.82 -3.08 8.72
CA TRP A 158 10.72 -2.15 8.59
C TRP A 158 11.08 -0.98 7.66
N ALA A 159 12.30 -0.42 7.77
CA ALA A 159 12.77 0.64 6.89
C ALA A 159 12.85 0.19 5.44
N GLU A 160 13.32 -1.04 5.17
CA GLU A 160 13.36 -1.62 3.81
C GLU A 160 11.96 -1.83 3.21
N ALA A 161 10.99 -2.20 4.04
CA ALA A 161 9.60 -2.41 3.60
C ALA A 161 8.79 -1.11 3.50
N SER A 162 9.25 -0.03 4.13
CA SER A 162 8.52 1.23 4.21
C SER A 162 8.44 1.94 2.87
N LEU A 163 7.29 2.56 2.61
CA LEU A 163 7.10 3.41 1.44
C LEU A 163 7.84 4.73 1.65
N GLY A 164 8.39 5.29 0.56
CA GLY A 164 8.92 6.65 0.59
C GLY A 164 7.82 7.66 0.96
N PRO A 165 8.15 8.79 1.60
CA PRO A 165 7.16 9.70 2.19
C PRO A 165 6.14 10.25 1.18
N SER A 166 6.55 10.49 -0.07
CA SER A 166 5.61 10.90 -1.12
C SER A 166 4.62 9.80 -1.50
N THR A 167 5.11 8.55 -1.62
CA THR A 167 4.26 7.40 -1.94
C THR A 167 3.31 7.12 -0.79
N ASP A 168 3.80 7.13 0.44
CA ASP A 168 3.01 6.89 1.65
C ASP A 168 1.85 7.89 1.77
N ALA A 169 2.10 9.19 1.55
CA ALA A 169 1.06 10.21 1.56
C ALA A 169 -0.04 9.95 0.51
N ILE A 170 0.31 9.48 -0.69
CA ILE A 170 -0.66 9.12 -1.73
C ILE A 170 -1.48 7.89 -1.31
N ILE A 171 -0.85 6.92 -0.63
CA ILE A 171 -1.52 5.70 -0.18
C ILE A 171 -2.45 5.95 0.99
N GLN A 172 -2.05 6.76 1.97
CA GLN A 172 -2.93 7.16 3.07
C GLN A 172 -4.20 7.86 2.53
N GLU A 173 -4.05 8.75 1.57
CA GLU A 173 -5.19 9.41 0.89
C GLU A 173 -6.03 8.43 0.05
N ALA A 174 -5.45 7.33 -0.46
CA ALA A 174 -6.21 6.30 -1.16
C ALA A 174 -7.02 5.44 -0.16
N GLU A 175 -6.44 5.15 1.01
CA GLU A 175 -7.09 4.38 2.07
C GLU A 175 -8.26 5.15 2.70
N THR A 176 -8.15 6.47 2.89
CA THR A 176 -9.28 7.30 3.37
C THR A 176 -10.48 7.27 2.42
N ARG A 177 -10.24 6.98 1.14
CA ARG A 177 -11.27 6.82 0.07
C ARG A 177 -11.73 5.38 -0.13
N ASP A 178 -11.32 4.44 0.72
CA ASP A 178 -11.55 2.99 0.56
C ASP A 178 -11.14 2.50 -0.86
N MET A 179 -10.04 3.04 -1.39
CA MET A 179 -9.46 2.57 -2.64
C MET A 179 -8.47 1.44 -2.36
N PRO A 180 -8.55 0.31 -3.09
CA PRO A 180 -7.58 -0.74 -2.90
C PRO A 180 -6.26 -0.35 -3.53
N TRP A 181 -5.17 -0.87 -2.97
CA TRP A 181 -3.85 -0.72 -3.55
C TRP A 181 -3.04 -2.00 -3.38
N LEU A 182 -2.05 -2.18 -4.24
CA LEU A 182 -1.14 -3.32 -4.23
C LEU A 182 0.28 -2.82 -4.53
N GLN A 183 1.26 -3.25 -3.73
CA GLN A 183 2.66 -3.08 -4.08
C GLN A 183 3.05 -4.12 -5.12
N LEU A 184 3.62 -3.67 -6.24
CA LEU A 184 4.13 -4.54 -7.28
C LEU A 184 5.60 -4.89 -6.97
N PRO A 185 6.06 -6.13 -7.25
CA PRO A 185 7.43 -6.55 -6.92
C PRO A 185 8.52 -5.77 -7.66
N THR A 186 8.17 -5.15 -8.78
CA THR A 186 9.12 -4.52 -9.69
C THR A 186 9.15 -3.00 -9.48
N ARG A 187 10.36 -2.44 -9.32
CA ARG A 187 10.62 -0.98 -9.30
C ARG A 187 9.85 -0.19 -8.22
N ALA A 188 9.46 -0.83 -7.12
CA ALA A 188 8.66 -0.21 -6.06
C ALA A 188 7.39 0.50 -6.60
N MET A 189 6.81 -0.02 -7.68
CA MET A 189 5.57 0.52 -8.24
C MET A 189 4.39 0.16 -7.35
N ILE A 190 3.43 1.07 -7.27
CA ILE A 190 2.14 0.83 -6.62
C ILE A 190 1.04 0.82 -7.67
N GLN A 191 0.18 -0.18 -7.59
CA GLN A 191 -1.10 -0.20 -8.28
C GLN A 191 -2.17 0.35 -7.35
N LEU A 192 -2.94 1.32 -7.83
CA LEU A 192 -4.16 1.83 -7.21
C LEU A 192 -5.35 1.29 -7.99
N GLY A 193 -6.36 0.76 -7.31
CA GLY A 193 -7.53 0.18 -7.94
C GLY A 193 -7.33 -1.23 -8.51
N TYR A 194 -8.41 -1.79 -9.07
CA TYR A 194 -8.44 -3.13 -9.66
C TYR A 194 -8.95 -3.13 -11.10
N GLY A 195 -8.58 -4.17 -11.85
CA GLY A 195 -9.11 -4.42 -13.19
C GLY A 195 -8.83 -3.27 -14.16
N VAL A 196 -9.80 -2.97 -15.01
CA VAL A 196 -9.83 -1.83 -15.95
C VAL A 196 -9.69 -0.46 -15.27
N ASN A 197 -10.06 -0.36 -13.99
CA ASN A 197 -10.02 0.90 -13.26
C ASN A 197 -8.64 1.19 -12.66
N GLN A 198 -7.70 0.25 -12.72
CA GLN A 198 -6.41 0.41 -12.07
C GLN A 198 -5.58 1.57 -12.67
N LYS A 199 -4.78 2.20 -11.82
CA LYS A 199 -3.72 3.16 -12.18
C LYS A 199 -2.42 2.74 -11.51
N ARG A 200 -1.29 3.14 -12.08
CA ARG A 200 0.04 2.84 -11.52
C ARG A 200 0.78 4.11 -11.20
N ILE A 201 1.51 4.08 -10.09
CA ILE A 201 2.41 5.15 -9.67
C ILE A 201 3.77 4.59 -9.29
N GLN A 202 4.80 5.41 -9.46
CA GLN A 202 6.14 5.16 -8.93
C GLN A 202 6.64 6.47 -8.32
N ALA A 203 6.72 6.52 -6.98
CA ALA A 203 6.80 7.78 -6.25
C ALA A 203 5.66 8.72 -6.68
N THR A 204 5.97 9.84 -7.35
CA THR A 204 4.98 10.79 -7.88
C THR A 204 4.78 10.70 -9.38
N LEU A 205 5.53 9.85 -10.10
CA LEU A 205 5.25 9.56 -11.51
C LEU A 205 4.00 8.70 -11.61
N THR A 206 3.16 8.98 -12.59
CA THR A 206 1.90 8.24 -12.81
C THR A 206 1.89 7.55 -14.16
N SER A 207 0.92 6.66 -14.36
CA SER A 207 0.65 6.05 -15.68
C SER A 207 0.25 7.07 -16.75
N GLN A 208 -0.02 8.33 -16.40
CA GLN A 208 -0.32 9.43 -17.34
C GLN A 208 0.91 10.27 -17.66
N THR A 209 2.02 10.14 -16.93
CA THR A 209 3.23 10.92 -17.16
C THR A 209 3.89 10.51 -18.48
N GLY A 210 4.01 11.45 -19.43
CA GLY A 210 4.63 11.20 -20.73
C GLY A 210 6.15 11.05 -20.64
N ILE A 211 6.69 9.99 -21.25
CA ILE A 211 8.15 9.72 -21.23
C ILE A 211 8.98 10.87 -21.81
N LEU A 212 8.50 11.53 -22.88
CA LEU A 212 9.18 12.68 -23.48
C LEU A 212 9.27 13.87 -22.51
N GLY A 213 8.23 14.08 -21.69
CA GLY A 213 8.26 15.13 -20.66
C GLY A 213 9.25 14.82 -19.54
N VAL A 214 9.38 13.54 -19.16
CA VAL A 214 10.37 13.08 -18.18
C VAL A 214 11.79 13.24 -18.73
N GLU A 215 12.05 12.77 -19.95
CA GLU A 215 13.35 12.90 -20.60
C GLU A 215 13.76 14.37 -20.74
N LEU A 216 12.82 15.22 -21.17
CA LEU A 216 13.05 16.65 -21.26
C LEU A 216 13.38 17.25 -19.90
N ALA A 217 12.62 16.92 -18.84
CA ALA A 217 12.89 17.41 -17.49
C ALA A 217 14.25 16.93 -16.93
N CYS A 218 14.74 15.77 -17.35
CA CYS A 218 16.09 15.30 -17.02
C CYS A 218 17.19 16.04 -17.79
N ASP A 219 16.89 16.57 -18.98
CA ASP A 219 17.78 17.44 -19.75
C ASP A 219 17.63 18.91 -19.31
N LYS A 220 18.52 19.32 -18.40
CA LYS A 220 18.53 20.69 -17.86
C LYS A 220 18.66 21.75 -18.95
N GLU A 221 19.50 21.53 -19.97
CA GLU A 221 19.76 22.54 -20.99
C GLU A 221 18.67 22.54 -22.05
N GLY A 222 18.21 21.36 -22.49
CA GLY A 222 17.06 21.23 -23.38
C GLY A 222 15.80 21.86 -22.77
N THR A 223 15.51 21.58 -21.50
CA THR A 223 14.42 22.23 -20.76
C THR A 223 14.58 23.74 -20.75
N LYS A 224 15.76 24.27 -20.38
CA LYS A 224 16.00 25.72 -20.34
C LYS A 224 15.83 26.37 -21.71
N GLN A 225 16.34 25.75 -22.77
CA GLN A 225 16.21 26.26 -24.13
C GLN A 225 14.73 26.35 -24.56
N ILE A 226 13.95 25.30 -24.34
CA ILE A 226 12.52 25.30 -24.67
C ILE A 226 11.75 26.36 -23.87
N LEU A 227 12.04 26.49 -22.58
CA LEU A 227 11.39 27.51 -21.75
C LEU A 227 11.78 28.93 -22.20
N ARG A 228 13.06 29.15 -22.55
CA ARG A 228 13.58 30.42 -23.08
C ARG A 228 12.88 30.80 -24.39
N ASP A 229 12.79 29.86 -25.34
CA ASP A 229 12.13 30.06 -26.63
C ASP A 229 10.62 30.31 -26.47
N ALA A 230 10.01 29.74 -25.43
CA ALA A 230 8.63 30.03 -25.04
C ALA A 230 8.46 31.38 -24.31
N GLY A 231 9.53 32.15 -24.12
CA GLY A 231 9.54 33.47 -23.48
C GLY A 231 9.47 33.44 -21.96
N LEU A 232 9.86 32.34 -21.31
CA LEU A 232 9.87 32.22 -19.85
C LEU A 232 11.21 32.70 -19.26
N PRO A 233 11.19 33.29 -18.05
CA PRO A 233 12.42 33.74 -17.40
C PRO A 233 13.21 32.53 -16.89
N VAL A 234 14.33 32.22 -17.54
CA VAL A 234 15.30 31.19 -17.13
C VAL A 234 16.69 31.80 -16.98
N PRO A 235 17.61 31.15 -16.25
CA PRO A 235 18.99 31.59 -16.18
C PRO A 235 19.61 31.79 -17.56
N ARG A 236 20.38 32.89 -17.68
CA ARG A 236 21.22 33.13 -18.85
C ARG A 236 22.49 32.33 -18.65
N GLY A 237 22.86 31.52 -19.61
CA GLY A 237 24.01 30.65 -19.51
C GLY A 237 24.27 29.88 -20.78
N THR A 238 25.44 29.28 -20.83
CA THR A 238 25.91 28.42 -21.92
C THR A 238 26.66 27.23 -21.35
N VAL A 239 26.79 26.17 -22.16
CA VAL A 239 27.66 25.03 -21.86
C VAL A 239 29.03 25.30 -22.47
N VAL A 240 30.07 25.05 -21.69
CA VAL A 240 31.47 25.03 -22.10
C VAL A 240 32.04 23.62 -21.94
N TYR A 241 32.89 23.21 -22.87
CA TYR A 241 33.59 21.92 -22.86
C TYR A 241 35.08 22.09 -22.64
N TYR A 242 35.61 23.28 -22.91
CA TYR A 242 37.02 23.61 -22.79
C TYR A 242 37.20 24.85 -21.91
N GLN A 243 38.33 24.91 -21.19
CA GLN A 243 38.57 25.97 -20.20
C GLN A 243 38.78 27.34 -20.84
N ASP A 244 39.30 27.38 -22.06
CA ASP A 244 39.47 28.60 -22.86
C ASP A 244 38.13 29.26 -23.23
N GLU A 245 37.04 28.49 -23.31
CA GLU A 245 35.68 29.00 -23.52
C GLU A 245 35.09 29.68 -22.27
N LEU A 246 35.66 29.45 -21.08
CA LEU A 246 35.12 29.92 -19.81
C LEU A 246 35.01 31.46 -19.78
N ARG A 247 36.01 32.16 -20.31
CA ARG A 247 36.04 33.63 -20.30
C ARG A 247 34.92 34.23 -21.15
N ASP A 248 34.78 33.74 -22.37
CA ASP A 248 33.72 34.16 -23.29
C ASP A 248 32.33 33.82 -22.74
N ALA A 249 32.20 32.69 -22.04
CA ALA A 249 30.95 32.32 -21.38
C ALA A 249 30.59 33.27 -20.23
N ILE A 250 31.57 33.68 -19.41
CA ILE A 250 31.36 34.64 -18.31
C ILE A 250 30.94 36.02 -18.86
N ASP A 251 31.63 36.49 -19.89
CA ASP A 251 31.29 37.76 -20.54
C ASP A 251 29.90 37.68 -21.19
N GLY A 252 29.56 36.54 -21.82
CA GLY A 252 28.26 36.29 -22.44
C GLY A 252 27.08 36.29 -21.47
N VAL A 253 27.27 35.94 -20.19
CA VAL A 253 26.23 36.02 -19.16
C VAL A 253 26.13 37.38 -18.46
N GLY A 254 27.03 38.31 -18.80
CA GLY A 254 27.07 39.68 -18.27
C GLY A 254 28.08 39.89 -17.13
N GLY A 255 29.05 38.99 -16.98
CA GLY A 255 30.07 39.05 -15.93
C GLY A 255 29.62 38.45 -14.59
N PHE A 256 30.44 38.68 -13.56
CA PHE A 256 30.19 38.19 -12.20
C PHE A 256 29.01 38.91 -11.51
N PRO A 257 28.29 38.25 -10.58
CA PRO A 257 28.50 36.88 -10.10
C PRO A 257 27.93 35.79 -11.03
N ILE A 258 28.57 34.62 -11.02
CA ILE A 258 28.17 33.46 -11.84
C ILE A 258 27.96 32.19 -10.99
N VAL A 259 27.33 31.20 -11.62
CA VAL A 259 27.20 29.82 -11.15
C VAL A 259 27.90 28.91 -12.14
N ILE A 260 28.69 27.98 -11.63
CA ILE A 260 29.32 26.92 -12.41
C ILE A 260 28.80 25.57 -11.92
N LYS A 261 28.27 24.76 -12.82
CA LYS A 261 27.72 23.43 -12.50
C LYS A 261 27.98 22.41 -13.62
N PRO A 262 28.20 21.13 -13.31
CA PRO A 262 28.29 20.08 -14.33
C PRO A 262 26.96 19.90 -15.08
N LEU A 263 27.06 19.54 -16.36
CA LEU A 263 25.90 19.25 -17.21
C LEU A 263 25.09 18.05 -16.68
N ASP A 264 25.79 16.96 -16.32
CA ASP A 264 25.17 15.67 -15.91
C ASP A 264 25.23 15.42 -14.39
N GLY A 265 25.28 16.48 -13.57
CA GLY A 265 25.42 16.35 -12.11
C GLY A 265 24.10 16.18 -11.35
N ASN A 266 24.13 15.32 -10.33
CA ASN A 266 23.04 15.10 -9.37
C ASN A 266 23.47 15.52 -7.94
N HIS A 267 22.47 15.86 -7.09
CA HIS A 267 22.65 16.14 -5.65
C HIS A 267 23.68 17.24 -5.30
N GLY A 268 23.84 18.27 -6.13
CA GLY A 268 24.73 19.39 -5.82
C GLY A 268 26.23 19.11 -5.98
N ARG A 269 26.63 17.92 -6.45
CA ARG A 269 28.05 17.59 -6.66
C ARG A 269 28.65 18.45 -7.77
N GLY A 270 29.76 19.12 -7.46
CA GLY A 270 30.48 19.99 -8.41
C GLY A 270 29.74 21.29 -8.74
N ILE A 271 28.73 21.68 -7.95
CA ILE A 271 28.04 22.96 -8.13
C ILE A 271 28.72 24.01 -7.23
N THR A 272 29.17 25.09 -7.83
CA THR A 272 29.69 26.26 -7.12
C THR A 272 28.84 27.49 -7.49
N ILE A 273 28.36 28.20 -6.47
CA ILE A 273 27.46 29.35 -6.59
C ILE A 273 28.14 30.63 -6.08
N ASP A 274 27.59 31.79 -6.46
CA ASP A 274 28.09 33.12 -6.04
C ASP A 274 29.60 33.32 -6.29
N ILE A 275 30.07 32.89 -7.46
CA ILE A 275 31.46 33.06 -7.89
C ILE A 275 31.64 34.52 -8.31
N ASN A 276 32.58 35.22 -7.68
CA ASN A 276 32.79 36.66 -7.85
C ASN A 276 34.19 37.04 -8.41
N SER A 277 35.06 36.08 -8.71
CA SER A 277 36.41 36.30 -9.23
C SER A 277 36.83 35.25 -10.25
N TRP A 278 37.84 35.58 -11.06
CA TRP A 278 38.40 34.68 -12.06
C TRP A 278 39.04 33.43 -11.46
N ASP A 279 39.91 33.61 -10.45
CA ASP A 279 40.59 32.50 -9.80
C ASP A 279 39.58 31.50 -9.23
N HIS A 280 38.51 32.00 -8.61
CA HIS A 280 37.44 31.15 -8.10
C HIS A 280 36.63 30.47 -9.23
N ALA A 281 36.46 31.13 -10.38
CA ALA A 281 35.81 30.52 -11.53
C ALA A 281 36.64 29.37 -12.13
N GLU A 282 37.97 29.47 -12.15
CA GLU A 282 38.85 28.39 -12.58
C GLU A 282 38.74 27.17 -11.66
N ASP A 283 38.87 27.37 -10.34
CA ASP A 283 38.74 26.29 -9.35
C ASP A 283 37.37 25.59 -9.44
N ALA A 284 36.30 26.39 -9.57
CA ALA A 284 34.94 25.88 -9.72
C ALA A 284 34.75 25.10 -11.03
N TYR A 285 35.35 25.56 -12.13
CA TYR A 285 35.33 24.85 -13.40
C TYR A 285 36.04 23.50 -13.29
N GLU A 286 37.24 23.45 -12.69
CA GLU A 286 37.95 22.19 -12.48
C GLU A 286 37.14 21.19 -11.64
N ALA A 287 36.54 21.66 -10.55
CA ALA A 287 35.67 20.85 -9.70
C ALA A 287 34.45 20.30 -10.46
N ALA A 288 33.78 21.14 -11.26
CA ALA A 288 32.66 20.72 -12.09
C ALA A 288 33.07 19.73 -13.20
N ARG A 289 34.25 19.94 -13.80
CA ARG A 289 34.79 19.12 -14.90
C ARG A 289 35.16 17.70 -14.45
N GLN A 290 35.49 17.52 -13.17
CA GLN A 290 35.69 16.19 -12.58
C GLN A 290 34.38 15.37 -12.54
N VAL A 291 33.23 16.03 -12.60
CA VAL A 291 31.90 15.39 -12.52
C VAL A 291 31.30 15.15 -13.91
N SER A 292 31.35 16.13 -14.81
CA SER A 292 30.82 15.98 -16.18
C SER A 292 31.78 16.57 -17.22
N ARG A 293 31.67 16.06 -18.44
CA ARG A 293 32.44 16.59 -19.57
C ARG A 293 32.00 18.00 -19.98
N GLY A 294 30.71 18.30 -19.85
CA GLY A 294 30.18 19.63 -20.08
C GLY A 294 30.02 20.37 -18.76
N VAL A 295 30.36 21.65 -18.76
CA VAL A 295 30.19 22.55 -17.60
C VAL A 295 29.29 23.70 -18.03
N ILE A 296 28.25 23.96 -17.25
CA ILE A 296 27.32 25.06 -17.47
C ILE A 296 27.81 26.27 -16.69
N VAL A 297 27.93 27.41 -17.38
CA VAL A 297 28.21 28.72 -16.80
C VAL A 297 26.93 29.54 -16.91
N GLU A 298 26.39 29.97 -15.77
CA GLU A 298 25.16 30.76 -15.70
C GLU A 298 25.36 32.04 -14.89
N ARG A 299 24.57 33.08 -15.18
CA ARG A 299 24.44 34.23 -14.29
C ARG A 299 23.90 33.79 -12.93
N PHE A 300 24.50 34.27 -11.84
CA PHE A 300 23.97 34.05 -10.50
C PHE A 300 22.78 34.98 -10.23
N TYR A 301 21.65 34.40 -9.82
CA TYR A 301 20.45 35.13 -9.44
C TYR A 301 20.30 35.11 -7.92
N ARG A 302 20.21 36.30 -7.31
CA ARG A 302 20.03 36.44 -5.86
C ARG A 302 18.57 36.20 -5.50
N GLY A 303 18.32 35.43 -4.45
CA GLY A 303 16.97 35.20 -3.96
C GLY A 303 16.85 33.95 -3.11
N ARG A 304 15.61 33.66 -2.74
CA ARG A 304 15.18 32.47 -2.02
C ARG A 304 14.73 31.41 -3.03
N ASP A 305 15.03 30.16 -2.73
CA ASP A 305 14.67 29.00 -3.54
C ASP A 305 13.25 28.54 -3.19
N HIS A 306 12.38 28.47 -4.19
CA HIS A 306 10.99 28.04 -4.04
C HIS A 306 10.71 26.83 -4.92
N ARG A 307 10.12 25.79 -4.34
CA ARG A 307 9.52 24.67 -5.04
C ARG A 307 8.03 24.96 -5.27
N VAL A 308 7.62 25.15 -6.52
CA VAL A 308 6.21 25.26 -6.91
C VAL A 308 5.74 23.91 -7.42
N LEU A 309 4.78 23.30 -6.74
CA LEU A 309 4.17 22.03 -7.11
C LEU A 309 2.95 22.29 -7.99
N VAL A 310 2.96 21.70 -9.18
CA VAL A 310 1.86 21.74 -10.14
C VAL A 310 1.35 20.31 -10.35
N ILE A 311 0.06 20.10 -10.18
CA ILE A 311 -0.63 18.82 -10.39
C ILE A 311 -1.80 19.07 -11.33
N ASN A 312 -1.94 18.24 -12.37
CA ASN A 312 -3.00 18.33 -13.37
C ASN A 312 -3.12 19.75 -13.97
N GLY A 313 -1.97 20.38 -14.24
CA GLY A 313 -1.88 21.73 -14.80
C GLY A 313 -2.29 22.87 -13.86
N LYS A 314 -2.43 22.60 -12.55
CA LYS A 314 -2.76 23.60 -11.51
C LYS A 314 -1.69 23.65 -10.42
N VAL A 315 -1.28 24.85 -10.03
CA VAL A 315 -0.42 25.01 -8.85
C VAL A 315 -1.22 24.64 -7.62
N VAL A 316 -0.70 23.69 -6.83
CA VAL A 316 -1.35 23.18 -5.62
C VAL A 316 -0.65 23.67 -4.36
N ALA A 317 0.68 23.79 -4.39
CA ALA A 317 1.45 24.22 -3.24
C ALA A 317 2.76 24.91 -3.65
N VAL A 318 3.27 25.78 -2.78
CA VAL A 318 4.57 26.44 -2.93
C VAL A 318 5.32 26.34 -1.62
N ALA A 319 6.55 25.85 -1.65
CA ALA A 319 7.43 25.77 -0.49
C ALA A 319 8.73 26.53 -0.74
N GLU A 320 9.05 27.49 0.10
CA GLU A 320 10.39 28.05 0.19
C GLU A 320 11.30 27.02 0.85
N ARG A 321 12.43 26.70 0.21
CA ARG A 321 13.42 25.76 0.71
C ARG A 321 14.59 26.52 1.31
N VAL A 322 14.91 26.21 2.56
CA VAL A 322 16.05 26.82 3.24
C VAL A 322 17.14 25.75 3.42
N PRO A 323 18.37 25.99 2.95
CA PRO A 323 19.47 25.04 3.17
C PRO A 323 19.72 24.80 4.65
N ALA A 324 20.32 23.65 4.97
CA ALA A 324 20.75 23.35 6.32
C ALA A 324 21.68 24.47 6.80
N HIS A 325 21.38 25.04 7.96
CA HIS A 325 22.15 26.14 8.54
C HIS A 325 22.10 26.08 10.06
N VAL A 326 23.02 26.83 10.66
CA VAL A 326 23.02 27.16 12.08
C VAL A 326 23.04 28.67 12.25
N VAL A 327 22.53 29.15 13.38
CA VAL A 327 22.51 30.57 13.74
C VAL A 327 23.43 30.75 14.93
N GLY A 328 24.37 31.69 14.83
CA GLY A 328 25.30 32.03 15.90
C GLY A 328 24.60 32.64 17.11
N ASP A 329 25.06 32.25 18.30
CA ASP A 329 24.65 32.80 19.59
C ASP A 329 25.79 33.64 20.24
N GLY A 330 26.86 33.88 19.48
CA GLY A 330 28.07 34.59 19.92
C GLY A 330 28.96 33.81 20.89
N ARG A 331 28.67 32.53 21.19
CA ARG A 331 29.38 31.75 22.21
C ARG A 331 29.75 30.34 21.79
N SER A 332 28.83 29.62 21.15
CA SER A 332 29.02 28.23 20.75
C SER A 332 29.70 28.10 19.40
N THR A 333 30.46 27.02 19.25
CA THR A 333 31.10 26.69 17.96
C THR A 333 30.07 26.17 16.96
N ILE A 334 30.38 26.19 15.67
CA ILE A 334 29.52 25.59 14.64
C ILE A 334 29.19 24.12 14.95
N GLU A 335 30.15 23.33 15.45
CA GLU A 335 29.90 21.95 15.83
C GLU A 335 28.87 21.83 16.97
N GLU A 336 28.98 22.67 17.99
CA GLU A 336 28.04 22.72 19.12
C GLU A 336 26.64 23.15 18.66
N LEU A 337 26.55 24.17 17.82
CA LEU A 337 25.29 24.65 17.25
C LEU A 337 24.62 23.56 16.39
N VAL A 338 25.39 22.76 15.65
CA VAL A 338 24.85 21.60 14.91
C VAL A 338 24.32 20.54 15.86
N LYS A 339 25.05 20.23 16.94
CA LYS A 339 24.60 19.27 17.96
C LYS A 339 23.31 19.74 18.63
N GLU A 340 23.22 21.01 18.98
CA GLU A 340 22.03 21.61 19.60
C GLU A 340 20.85 21.64 18.61
N THR A 341 21.07 22.05 17.37
CA THR A 341 20.04 22.04 16.32
C THR A 341 19.49 20.63 16.09
N ASN A 342 20.35 19.61 16.18
CA ASN A 342 19.98 18.20 16.06
C ASN A 342 19.29 17.61 17.31
N ARG A 343 19.24 18.34 18.44
CA ARG A 343 18.43 17.94 19.61
C ARG A 343 16.94 18.25 19.43
N ASP A 344 16.55 19.00 18.40
CA ASP A 344 15.15 19.19 18.07
C ASP A 344 14.46 17.82 17.87
N PRO A 345 13.43 17.48 18.65
CA PRO A 345 12.76 16.18 18.57
C PRO A 345 12.09 15.95 17.21
N ARG A 346 11.88 17.01 16.40
CA ARG A 346 11.38 16.90 15.03
C ARG A 346 12.45 16.43 14.04
N ARG A 347 13.73 16.39 14.42
CA ARG A 347 14.82 15.84 13.59
C ARG A 347 14.99 14.34 13.82
N GLY A 348 15.20 13.59 12.75
CA GLY A 348 15.38 12.13 12.81
C GLY A 348 16.33 11.63 11.74
N GLU A 349 16.65 10.34 11.79
CA GLU A 349 17.46 9.69 10.76
C GLU A 349 16.64 9.46 9.48
N GLY A 350 17.24 9.79 8.33
CA GLY A 350 16.60 9.66 7.03
C GLY A 350 15.28 10.40 6.90
N HIS A 351 14.17 9.65 6.87
CA HIS A 351 12.81 10.16 6.70
C HIS A 351 11.88 9.84 7.88
N GLN A 352 12.44 9.42 9.03
CA GLN A 352 11.65 9.01 10.19
C GLN A 352 10.86 10.16 10.82
N ASN A 353 11.40 11.38 10.81
CA ASN A 353 10.75 12.58 11.38
C ASN A 353 10.57 13.70 10.32
N ILE A 354 9.88 14.77 10.72
CA ILE A 354 9.55 15.94 9.88
C ILE A 354 10.83 16.57 9.28
N LEU A 355 11.84 16.75 10.11
CA LEU A 355 13.16 17.25 9.72
C LEU A 355 14.16 16.10 9.69
N THR A 356 15.12 16.18 8.77
CA THR A 356 16.24 15.24 8.76
C THR A 356 17.38 15.82 9.60
N ARG A 357 18.14 14.95 10.27
CA ARG A 357 19.33 15.36 11.03
C ARG A 357 20.35 16.02 10.10
N ILE A 358 21.02 17.07 10.58
CA ILE A 358 22.11 17.72 9.86
C ILE A 358 23.37 16.88 10.09
N GLU A 359 23.94 16.35 9.01
CA GLU A 359 25.19 15.60 9.04
C GLU A 359 26.35 16.44 8.51
N ILE A 360 27.49 16.34 9.20
CA ILE A 360 28.72 16.99 8.78
C ILE A 360 29.47 16.01 7.88
N ASP A 361 29.62 16.37 6.60
CA ASP A 361 30.32 15.58 5.60
C ASP A 361 31.33 16.42 4.82
N ARG A 362 32.02 15.80 3.86
CA ARG A 362 33.02 16.48 3.00
C ARG A 362 32.50 17.74 2.33
N THR A 363 31.21 17.80 1.98
CA THR A 363 30.61 18.99 1.37
C THR A 363 30.38 20.11 2.37
N THR A 364 30.04 19.79 3.64
CA THR A 364 30.04 20.79 4.72
C THR A 364 31.42 21.41 4.85
N TRP A 365 32.46 20.57 4.92
CA TRP A 365 33.83 21.02 5.13
C TRP A 365 34.30 21.96 4.03
N GLN A 366 34.03 21.62 2.77
CA GLN A 366 34.37 22.47 1.63
C GLN A 366 33.67 23.82 1.69
N LEU A 367 32.39 23.85 2.07
CA LEU A 367 31.63 25.10 2.16
C LEU A 367 32.14 25.99 3.30
N LEU A 368 32.44 25.41 4.46
CA LEU A 368 33.00 26.13 5.60
C LEU A 368 34.37 26.73 5.27
N ASP A 369 35.27 25.93 4.71
CA ASP A 369 36.61 26.38 4.29
C ASP A 369 36.52 27.54 3.30
N HIS A 370 35.56 27.48 2.38
CA HIS A 370 35.30 28.54 1.41
C HIS A 370 34.78 29.85 2.04
N MET A 371 34.06 29.77 3.15
CA MET A 371 33.65 30.93 3.95
C MET A 371 34.73 31.40 4.92
N GLY A 372 35.89 30.73 4.97
CA GLY A 372 36.94 30.98 5.95
C GLY A 372 36.60 30.51 7.36
N TYR A 373 35.64 29.58 7.49
CA TYR A 373 35.17 29.02 8.75
C TYR A 373 35.68 27.59 8.97
N SER A 374 35.77 27.21 10.23
CA SER A 374 36.02 25.84 10.70
C SER A 374 34.90 25.42 11.66
N LEU A 375 34.81 24.13 11.99
CA LEU A 375 33.84 23.67 12.98
C LEU A 375 34.03 24.29 14.37
N ASP A 376 35.24 24.74 14.69
CA ASP A 376 35.59 25.41 15.94
C ASP A 376 35.28 26.92 15.93
N THR A 377 34.83 27.45 14.79
CA THR A 377 34.50 28.87 14.65
C THR A 377 33.26 29.21 15.49
N VAL A 378 33.34 30.29 16.26
CA VAL A 378 32.20 30.87 17.00
C VAL A 378 31.60 31.97 16.14
N LEU A 379 30.37 31.76 15.68
CA LEU A 379 29.63 32.72 14.86
C LEU A 379 29.14 33.90 15.71
N ALA A 380 29.08 35.09 15.13
CA ALA A 380 28.52 36.24 15.81
C ALA A 380 27.02 36.01 16.12
N ASP A 381 26.51 36.69 17.15
CA ASP A 381 25.09 36.58 17.53
C ASP A 381 24.17 36.99 16.36
N GLY A 382 23.30 36.09 15.94
CA GLY A 382 22.38 36.25 14.80
C GLY A 382 22.98 35.98 13.42
N GLU A 383 24.27 35.63 13.34
CA GLU A 383 24.92 35.29 12.06
C GLU A 383 24.49 33.90 11.56
N ILE A 384 24.08 33.79 10.30
CA ILE A 384 23.62 32.53 9.71
C ILE A 384 24.77 31.89 8.93
N CYS A 385 25.16 30.67 9.31
CA CYS A 385 26.11 29.86 8.57
C CYS A 385 25.40 28.70 7.87
N TYR A 386 25.39 28.72 6.54
CA TYR A 386 24.86 27.63 5.74
C TYR A 386 25.85 26.47 5.69
N LEU A 387 25.35 25.25 5.89
CA LEU A 387 26.11 24.01 5.91
C LEU A 387 25.97 23.21 4.61
N ARG A 388 25.07 23.65 3.71
CA ARG A 388 24.83 23.08 2.38
C ARG A 388 24.54 24.20 1.38
N ALA A 389 25.04 24.05 0.15
CA ALA A 389 24.75 24.97 -0.95
C ALA A 389 23.33 24.78 -1.53
N THR A 390 22.75 23.58 -1.40
CA THR A 390 21.42 23.25 -1.92
C THR A 390 20.42 23.01 -0.80
N ALA A 391 19.19 23.48 -0.97
CA ALA A 391 18.12 23.34 0.00
C ALA A 391 17.40 21.98 -0.10
N ASN A 392 18.11 20.90 0.23
CA ASN A 392 17.54 19.54 0.26
C ASN A 392 17.12 19.15 1.68
N LEU A 393 15.86 18.72 1.83
CA LEU A 393 15.33 18.26 3.13
C LEU A 393 16.10 17.02 3.63
N SER A 394 16.57 16.16 2.73
CA SER A 394 17.34 14.95 3.07
C SER A 394 18.71 15.25 3.68
N THR A 395 19.25 16.45 3.48
CA THR A 395 20.53 16.88 4.08
C THR A 395 20.31 17.87 5.24
N GLY A 396 19.12 17.85 5.85
CA GLY A 396 18.79 18.65 7.02
C GLY A 396 18.26 20.05 6.75
N GLY A 397 17.97 20.38 5.48
CA GLY A 397 17.26 21.61 5.11
C GLY A 397 15.82 21.66 5.64
N SER A 398 15.24 22.85 5.62
CA SER A 398 13.87 23.12 6.10
C SER A 398 12.98 23.67 4.97
N ALA A 399 11.67 23.67 5.19
CA ALA A 399 10.69 24.09 4.20
C ALA A 399 9.61 24.97 4.83
N ILE A 400 9.35 26.12 4.22
CA ILE A 400 8.35 27.08 4.67
C ILE A 400 7.24 27.14 3.62
N ASP A 401 5.99 26.91 4.02
CA ASP A 401 4.84 27.06 3.12
C ASP A 401 4.67 28.53 2.70
N ARG A 402 4.65 28.77 1.39
CA ARG A 402 4.44 30.09 0.76
C ARG A 402 3.29 30.05 -0.26
N THR A 403 2.42 29.06 -0.16
CA THR A 403 1.36 28.79 -1.15
C THR A 403 0.43 29.99 -1.36
N ASP A 404 0.04 30.69 -0.29
CA ASP A 404 -0.90 31.81 -0.40
C ASP A 404 -0.22 33.15 -0.73
N GLU A 405 1.13 33.19 -0.73
CA GLU A 405 1.92 34.40 -0.98
C GLU A 405 2.32 34.55 -2.46
N ILE A 406 2.26 33.49 -3.25
CA ILE A 406 2.69 33.51 -4.65
C ILE A 406 1.84 34.47 -5.51
N HIS A 407 2.49 35.31 -6.29
CA HIS A 407 1.81 36.24 -7.19
C HIS A 407 0.99 35.49 -8.28
N PRO A 408 -0.23 35.95 -8.64
CA PRO A 408 -1.04 35.32 -9.69
C PRO A 408 -0.35 35.18 -11.05
N ARG A 409 0.55 36.11 -11.40
CA ARG A 409 1.36 36.03 -12.62
C ARG A 409 2.37 34.88 -12.58
N ASN A 410 2.90 34.56 -11.40
CA ASN A 410 3.83 33.45 -11.20
C ASN A 410 3.08 32.12 -11.20
N LEU A 411 1.85 32.08 -10.65
CA LEU A 411 0.95 30.93 -10.80
C LEU A 411 0.72 30.58 -12.27
N TRP A 412 0.30 31.57 -13.06
CA TRP A 412 0.09 31.39 -14.50
C TRP A 412 1.36 30.93 -15.24
N LEU A 413 2.54 31.47 -14.88
CA LEU A 413 3.82 31.04 -15.45
C LEU A 413 4.11 29.57 -15.14
N ALA A 414 3.93 29.15 -13.88
CA ALA A 414 4.15 27.77 -13.45
C ALA A 414 3.20 26.78 -14.15
N GLU A 415 1.91 27.10 -14.24
CA GLU A 415 0.94 26.28 -14.99
C GLU A 415 1.32 26.16 -16.48
N ARG A 416 1.87 27.23 -17.07
CA ARG A 416 2.31 27.24 -18.47
C ARG A 416 3.58 26.41 -18.68
N VAL A 417 4.54 26.45 -17.76
CA VAL A 417 5.78 25.64 -17.80
C VAL A 417 5.44 24.16 -17.93
N VAL A 418 4.56 23.65 -17.08
CA VAL A 418 4.18 22.22 -17.07
C VAL A 418 3.54 21.79 -18.39
N LYS A 419 2.71 22.64 -18.99
CA LYS A 419 2.11 22.37 -20.30
C LYS A 419 3.12 22.36 -21.44
N ILE A 420 4.15 23.21 -21.37
CA ILE A 420 5.22 23.27 -22.38
C ILE A 420 6.09 22.01 -22.31
N ILE A 421 6.45 21.57 -21.10
CA ILE A 421 7.27 20.37 -20.91
C ILE A 421 6.45 19.09 -21.14
N GLY A 422 5.14 19.12 -20.88
CA GLY A 422 4.24 17.97 -21.09
C GLY A 422 4.21 17.01 -19.89
N LEU A 423 4.24 17.55 -18.67
CA LEU A 423 4.13 16.78 -17.43
C LEU A 423 2.72 16.89 -16.81
N ASP A 424 2.26 15.83 -16.15
CA ASP A 424 1.01 15.81 -15.38
C ASP A 424 1.22 16.30 -13.94
N ILE A 425 2.36 15.91 -13.35
CA ILE A 425 2.84 16.39 -12.05
C ILE A 425 4.26 16.92 -12.23
N ALA A 426 4.53 18.13 -11.75
CA ALA A 426 5.87 18.71 -11.81
C ALA A 426 6.18 19.58 -10.59
N GLY A 427 7.45 19.54 -10.18
CA GLY A 427 8.04 20.51 -9.26
C GLY A 427 8.89 21.51 -10.02
N ILE A 428 8.55 22.79 -9.94
CA ILE A 428 9.27 23.87 -10.60
C ILE A 428 10.08 24.63 -9.56
N ASP A 429 11.39 24.73 -9.79
CA ASP A 429 12.31 25.42 -8.90
C ASP A 429 12.49 26.85 -9.38
N ILE A 430 12.17 27.81 -8.51
CA ILE A 430 12.17 29.24 -8.80
C ILE A 430 13.07 29.93 -7.79
N VAL A 431 14.02 30.71 -8.29
CA VAL A 431 14.82 31.63 -7.47
C VAL A 431 14.29 33.03 -7.64
N THR A 432 13.90 33.66 -6.53
CA THR A 432 13.39 35.04 -6.52
C THR A 432 13.62 35.68 -5.15
N THR A 433 13.83 36.99 -5.13
CA THR A 433 13.89 37.75 -3.86
C THR A 433 12.52 37.81 -3.18
N ASP A 434 11.44 37.80 -3.96
CA ASP A 434 10.07 37.94 -3.50
C ASP A 434 9.10 37.19 -4.43
N ILE A 435 8.50 36.10 -3.93
CA ILE A 435 7.56 35.26 -4.70
C ILE A 435 6.19 35.93 -4.88
N SER A 436 5.90 36.96 -4.07
CA SER A 436 4.66 37.76 -4.13
C SER A 436 4.66 38.81 -5.24
N LYS A 437 5.76 38.95 -5.97
CA LYS A 437 5.89 39.85 -7.13
C LYS A 437 6.12 39.07 -8.42
N PRO A 438 5.71 39.60 -9.58
CA PRO A 438 6.07 39.02 -10.88
C PRO A 438 7.57 38.77 -11.03
N LEU A 439 7.98 37.56 -11.42
CA LEU A 439 9.40 37.19 -11.52
C LEU A 439 10.25 38.20 -12.32
N ARG A 440 9.72 38.73 -13.43
CA ARG A 440 10.44 39.69 -14.27
C ARG A 440 10.70 41.04 -13.61
N GLU A 441 9.94 41.41 -12.58
CA GLU A 441 10.08 42.69 -11.88
C GLU A 441 11.12 42.62 -10.76
N VAL A 442 11.45 41.41 -10.30
CA VAL A 442 12.37 41.15 -9.19
C VAL A 442 13.59 40.32 -9.60
N ASP A 443 13.88 40.29 -10.92
CA ASP A 443 14.97 39.50 -11.52
C ASP A 443 14.93 38.02 -11.10
N GLY A 444 13.72 37.45 -10.96
CA GLY A 444 13.50 36.04 -10.61
C GLY A 444 13.47 35.13 -11.84
N VAL A 445 13.87 33.86 -11.66
CA VAL A 445 14.01 32.88 -12.75
C VAL A 445 13.57 31.47 -12.36
N ILE A 446 13.13 30.71 -13.36
CA ILE A 446 12.88 29.26 -13.27
C ILE A 446 14.20 28.54 -13.50
N VAL A 447 14.69 27.85 -12.47
CA VAL A 447 15.99 27.18 -12.47
C VAL A 447 15.90 25.76 -13.01
N GLU A 448 14.86 25.02 -12.61
CA GLU A 448 14.70 23.60 -12.94
C GLU A 448 13.22 23.20 -12.98
N VAL A 449 12.90 22.17 -13.75
CA VAL A 449 11.59 21.50 -13.77
C VAL A 449 11.82 20.02 -13.50
N ASN A 450 11.09 19.45 -12.54
CA ASN A 450 11.28 18.09 -12.06
C ASN A 450 10.01 17.25 -12.27
N ALA A 451 10.13 16.08 -12.91
CA ALA A 451 8.99 15.20 -13.22
C ALA A 451 8.52 14.32 -12.05
N ALA A 452 9.39 14.05 -11.07
CA ALA A 452 9.06 13.24 -9.89
C ALA A 452 9.29 14.05 -8.59
N PRO A 453 8.56 15.15 -8.37
CA PRO A 453 8.82 16.02 -7.23
C PRO A 453 8.56 15.30 -5.89
N GLY A 454 9.36 15.63 -4.88
CA GLY A 454 9.11 15.22 -3.51
C GLY A 454 7.93 15.99 -2.90
N LEU A 455 7.00 15.30 -2.23
CA LEU A 455 5.79 15.90 -1.67
C LEU A 455 5.95 16.33 -0.21
N ARG A 456 6.91 15.74 0.51
CA ARG A 456 7.09 15.89 1.97
C ARG A 456 7.10 17.34 2.44
N MET A 457 7.76 18.22 1.69
CA MET A 457 7.86 19.63 2.03
C MET A 457 6.53 20.39 1.98
N HIS A 458 5.54 19.88 1.27
CA HIS A 458 4.23 20.52 1.13
C HIS A 458 3.24 20.01 2.18
N PHE A 459 3.23 18.70 2.46
CA PHE A 459 2.32 18.13 3.47
C PHE A 459 2.89 18.16 4.90
N SER A 460 4.20 18.30 5.06
CA SER A 460 4.88 18.44 6.36
C SER A 460 5.94 19.54 6.32
N PRO A 461 5.57 20.82 6.09
CA PRO A 461 6.51 21.92 6.16
C PRO A 461 6.99 22.14 7.61
N SER A 462 8.20 22.69 7.76
CA SER A 462 8.73 23.07 9.08
C SER A 462 8.09 24.34 9.65
N GLU A 463 7.57 25.20 8.76
CA GLU A 463 6.84 26.42 9.09
C GLU A 463 5.72 26.65 8.07
N GLY A 464 4.59 27.20 8.52
CA GLY A 464 3.42 27.47 7.67
C GLY A 464 2.40 26.33 7.68
N ILE A 465 1.50 26.32 6.69
CA ILE A 465 0.31 25.44 6.68
C ILE A 465 0.58 24.17 5.86
N PRO A 466 0.44 22.97 6.45
CA PRO A 466 0.42 21.71 5.70
C PRO A 466 -0.62 21.70 4.58
N ARG A 467 -0.22 21.30 3.36
CA ARG A 467 -1.11 21.18 2.19
C ARG A 467 -1.35 19.71 1.85
N ASN A 468 -2.62 19.28 1.74
CA ASN A 468 -2.95 17.95 1.22
C ASN A 468 -2.71 17.92 -0.30
N VAL A 469 -1.49 17.58 -0.70
CA VAL A 469 -1.08 17.46 -2.10
C VAL A 469 -1.39 16.08 -2.70
N ALA A 470 -1.71 15.09 -1.87
CA ALA A 470 -2.09 13.76 -2.32
C ALA A 470 -3.52 13.74 -2.91
N GLU A 471 -4.44 14.51 -2.33
CA GLU A 471 -5.83 14.59 -2.81
C GLU A 471 -5.92 15.01 -4.29
N PRO A 472 -5.25 16.09 -4.75
CA PRO A 472 -5.26 16.48 -6.16
C PRO A 472 -4.67 15.43 -7.10
N ILE A 473 -3.66 14.67 -6.65
CA ILE A 473 -3.09 13.56 -7.43
C ILE A 473 -4.14 12.46 -7.61
N LEU A 474 -4.82 12.07 -6.54
CA LEU A 474 -5.88 11.06 -6.65
C LEU A 474 -7.08 11.57 -7.46
N ASN A 475 -7.46 12.84 -7.34
CA ASN A 475 -8.53 13.43 -8.15
C ASN A 475 -8.17 13.46 -9.65
N MET A 476 -6.88 13.62 -9.99
CA MET A 476 -6.41 13.52 -11.37
C MET A 476 -6.49 12.08 -11.91
N LEU A 477 -6.09 11.10 -11.10
CA LEU A 477 -6.07 9.69 -11.50
C LEU A 477 -7.46 9.05 -11.49
N PHE A 478 -8.29 9.46 -10.53
CA PHE A 478 -9.64 8.99 -10.23
C PHE A 478 -10.53 10.21 -9.96
N PRO A 479 -11.05 10.87 -11.01
CA PRO A 479 -11.99 11.97 -10.85
C PRO A 479 -13.16 11.59 -9.93
N PRO A 480 -13.70 12.53 -9.14
CA PRO A 480 -14.80 12.24 -8.22
C PRO A 480 -15.98 11.54 -8.92
N GLY A 481 -16.45 10.44 -8.32
CA GLY A 481 -17.51 9.60 -8.88
C GLY A 481 -17.03 8.52 -9.86
N THR A 482 -15.74 8.45 -10.19
CA THR A 482 -15.18 7.34 -10.97
C THR A 482 -14.88 6.13 -10.07
N PRO A 483 -15.13 4.90 -10.55
CA PRO A 483 -14.85 3.70 -9.77
C PRO A 483 -13.35 3.44 -9.71
N SER A 484 -12.87 2.99 -8.54
CA SER A 484 -11.52 2.44 -8.34
C SER A 484 -11.51 0.91 -8.32
N ARG A 485 -12.69 0.29 -8.28
CA ARG A 485 -12.90 -1.16 -8.13
C ARG A 485 -13.69 -1.70 -9.30
N ILE A 486 -13.43 -2.94 -9.65
CA ILE A 486 -14.35 -3.76 -10.46
C ILE A 486 -15.26 -4.55 -9.51
N PRO A 487 -16.47 -4.96 -9.94
CA PRO A 487 -17.29 -5.87 -9.16
C PRO A 487 -16.57 -7.18 -8.88
N ILE A 488 -16.58 -7.62 -7.62
CA ILE A 488 -15.98 -8.87 -7.16
C ILE A 488 -17.08 -9.79 -6.64
N ILE A 489 -17.23 -10.94 -7.27
CA ILE A 489 -18.07 -12.04 -6.83
C ILE A 489 -17.15 -13.14 -6.32
N SER A 490 -17.28 -13.54 -5.08
CA SER A 490 -16.48 -14.63 -4.48
C SER A 490 -17.39 -15.80 -4.10
N LEU A 491 -17.03 -17.01 -4.52
CA LEU A 491 -17.85 -18.20 -4.30
C LEU A 491 -17.09 -19.28 -3.56
N THR A 492 -17.74 -19.89 -2.57
CA THR A 492 -17.23 -21.09 -1.90
C THR A 492 -18.33 -22.11 -1.63
N GLY A 493 -17.91 -23.31 -1.28
CA GLY A 493 -18.77 -24.46 -1.02
C GLY A 493 -17.95 -25.74 -0.97
N THR A 494 -18.50 -26.83 -0.46
CA THR A 494 -17.85 -28.14 -0.59
C THR A 494 -18.00 -28.63 -2.03
N ASN A 495 -19.24 -28.65 -2.54
CA ASN A 495 -19.59 -29.06 -3.90
C ASN A 495 -20.18 -27.90 -4.72
N GLY A 496 -20.14 -28.02 -6.05
CA GLY A 496 -20.80 -27.07 -6.97
C GLY A 496 -19.98 -25.83 -7.34
N LYS A 497 -18.95 -25.47 -6.57
CA LYS A 497 -18.10 -24.28 -6.76
C LYS A 497 -17.76 -23.99 -8.23
N THR A 498 -17.02 -24.88 -8.88
CA THR A 498 -16.53 -24.72 -10.26
C THR A 498 -17.65 -24.49 -11.26
N THR A 499 -18.73 -25.28 -11.15
CA THR A 499 -19.87 -25.16 -12.05
C THR A 499 -20.58 -23.83 -11.84
N THR A 500 -20.83 -23.43 -10.60
CA THR A 500 -21.48 -22.15 -10.27
C THR A 500 -20.61 -20.95 -10.66
N THR A 501 -19.30 -21.01 -10.47
CA THR A 501 -18.36 -19.95 -10.92
C THR A 501 -18.43 -19.79 -12.44
N ARG A 502 -18.31 -20.89 -13.19
CA ARG A 502 -18.36 -20.88 -14.66
C ARG A 502 -19.70 -20.40 -15.19
N LEU A 503 -20.80 -20.85 -14.58
CA LEU A 503 -22.14 -20.40 -14.96
C LEU A 503 -22.33 -18.91 -14.64
N THR A 504 -21.91 -18.46 -13.46
CA THR A 504 -21.94 -17.04 -13.08
C THR A 504 -21.15 -16.20 -14.07
N ALA A 505 -19.92 -16.60 -14.39
CA ALA A 505 -19.10 -15.92 -15.40
C ALA A 505 -19.78 -15.89 -16.78
N HIS A 506 -20.40 -16.99 -17.21
CA HIS A 506 -21.16 -17.07 -18.46
C HIS A 506 -22.38 -16.15 -18.50
N ILE A 507 -23.06 -15.97 -17.37
CA ILE A 507 -24.15 -14.98 -17.22
C ILE A 507 -23.60 -13.57 -17.35
N PHE A 508 -22.53 -13.22 -16.63
CA PHE A 508 -21.94 -11.88 -16.70
C PHE A 508 -21.40 -11.54 -18.10
N LYS A 509 -20.90 -12.52 -18.86
CA LYS A 509 -20.49 -12.32 -20.26
C LYS A 509 -21.63 -11.83 -21.17
N GLN A 510 -22.89 -12.07 -20.83
CA GLN A 510 -24.02 -11.52 -21.61
C GLN A 510 -24.06 -9.98 -21.59
N THR A 511 -23.43 -9.36 -20.58
CA THR A 511 -23.30 -7.90 -20.51
C THR A 511 -22.24 -7.31 -21.44
N GLN A 512 -21.56 -8.15 -22.25
CA GLN A 512 -20.44 -7.77 -23.12
C GLN A 512 -19.22 -7.23 -22.39
N LYS A 513 -19.16 -7.41 -21.06
CA LYS A 513 -18.01 -7.08 -20.23
C LYS A 513 -16.98 -8.20 -20.23
N VAL A 514 -15.71 -7.83 -20.10
CA VAL A 514 -14.62 -8.79 -19.91
C VAL A 514 -14.65 -9.35 -18.50
N VAL A 515 -15.03 -10.63 -18.38
CA VAL A 515 -15.07 -11.34 -17.09
C VAL A 515 -13.76 -12.09 -16.88
N GLY A 516 -13.09 -11.79 -15.78
CA GLY A 516 -11.97 -12.58 -15.26
C GLY A 516 -12.46 -13.54 -14.19
N TYR A 517 -12.11 -14.82 -14.28
CA TYR A 517 -12.57 -15.81 -13.30
C TYR A 517 -11.56 -16.90 -13.01
N THR A 518 -11.62 -17.44 -11.80
CA THR A 518 -10.73 -18.51 -11.33
C THR A 518 -11.53 -19.77 -11.06
N THR A 519 -10.99 -20.93 -11.40
CA THR A 519 -11.61 -22.24 -11.14
C THR A 519 -10.60 -23.26 -10.62
N THR A 520 -11.07 -24.45 -10.25
CA THR A 520 -10.21 -25.59 -9.90
C THR A 520 -9.25 -26.02 -11.02
N ASP A 521 -9.51 -25.65 -12.27
CA ASP A 521 -8.73 -26.10 -13.42
C ASP A 521 -7.98 -24.98 -14.17
N GLY A 522 -8.29 -23.72 -13.90
CA GLY A 522 -7.52 -22.62 -14.48
C GLY A 522 -8.06 -21.22 -14.20
N ILE A 523 -7.26 -20.24 -14.64
CA ILE A 523 -7.55 -18.82 -14.64
C ILE A 523 -7.95 -18.42 -16.05
N TYR A 524 -9.07 -17.70 -16.17
CA TYR A 524 -9.64 -17.34 -17.44
C TYR A 524 -9.92 -15.84 -17.51
N ILE A 525 -9.68 -15.24 -18.67
CA ILE A 525 -10.04 -13.85 -18.97
C ILE A 525 -10.83 -13.86 -20.28
N GLY A 526 -12.10 -13.46 -20.21
CA GLY A 526 -13.02 -13.67 -21.32
C GLY A 526 -13.13 -15.16 -21.65
N ASP A 527 -12.84 -15.53 -22.89
CA ASP A 527 -12.87 -16.92 -23.37
C ASP A 527 -11.48 -17.58 -23.40
N HIS A 528 -10.45 -16.90 -22.90
CA HIS A 528 -9.07 -17.37 -22.96
C HIS A 528 -8.62 -17.96 -21.62
N LEU A 529 -8.08 -19.18 -21.67
CA LEU A 529 -7.32 -19.77 -20.56
C LEU A 529 -5.96 -19.07 -20.47
N VAL A 530 -5.71 -18.42 -19.33
CA VAL A 530 -4.45 -17.73 -19.03
C VAL A 530 -3.45 -18.69 -18.41
N GLU A 531 -3.90 -19.47 -17.41
CA GLU A 531 -3.07 -20.41 -16.68
C GLU A 531 -3.89 -21.63 -16.28
N SER A 532 -3.37 -22.84 -16.52
CA SER A 532 -3.98 -24.10 -16.08
C SER A 532 -3.46 -24.53 -14.72
N GLY A 533 -4.33 -25.06 -13.86
CA GLY A 533 -3.95 -25.62 -12.56
C GLY A 533 -5.03 -25.43 -11.49
N ASP A 534 -4.73 -25.83 -10.25
CA ASP A 534 -5.59 -25.49 -9.11
C ASP A 534 -5.41 -24.02 -8.75
N THR A 535 -6.33 -23.20 -9.26
CA THR A 535 -6.25 -21.74 -9.19
C THR A 535 -7.30 -21.12 -8.27
N THR A 536 -7.71 -21.86 -7.24
CA THR A 536 -8.75 -21.46 -6.28
C THR A 536 -8.21 -20.68 -5.06
N GLY A 537 -7.00 -20.13 -5.19
CA GLY A 537 -6.28 -19.42 -4.14
C GLY A 537 -6.09 -17.93 -4.43
N PRO A 538 -5.58 -17.17 -3.45
CA PRO A 538 -5.48 -15.71 -3.56
C PRO A 538 -4.49 -15.23 -4.62
N GLN A 539 -3.44 -15.99 -4.94
CA GLN A 539 -2.51 -15.62 -6.02
C GLN A 539 -3.23 -15.52 -7.37
N SER A 540 -4.07 -16.51 -7.68
CA SER A 540 -4.87 -16.55 -8.90
C SER A 540 -5.91 -15.44 -8.95
N ALA A 541 -6.57 -15.17 -7.82
CA ALA A 541 -7.49 -14.03 -7.70
C ALA A 541 -6.76 -12.69 -7.91
N GLN A 542 -5.54 -12.56 -7.37
CA GLN A 542 -4.73 -11.36 -7.52
C GLN A 542 -4.33 -11.12 -8.98
N LEU A 543 -4.05 -12.18 -9.76
CA LEU A 543 -3.83 -12.08 -11.21
C LEU A 543 -5.02 -11.41 -11.90
N ILE A 544 -6.25 -11.88 -11.63
CA ILE A 544 -7.48 -11.29 -12.19
C ILE A 544 -7.64 -9.81 -11.76
N LEU A 545 -7.40 -9.50 -10.49
CA LEU A 545 -7.55 -8.14 -9.96
C LEU A 545 -6.47 -7.16 -10.49
N GLN A 546 -5.32 -7.67 -10.91
CA GLN A 546 -4.22 -6.90 -11.51
C GLN A 546 -4.30 -6.79 -13.03
N ASP A 547 -5.21 -7.51 -13.69
CA ASP A 547 -5.32 -7.48 -15.14
C ASP A 547 -6.10 -6.23 -15.61
N PRO A 548 -5.51 -5.36 -16.46
CA PRO A 548 -6.14 -4.11 -16.88
C PRO A 548 -7.29 -4.29 -17.87
N THR A 549 -7.55 -5.50 -18.36
CA THR A 549 -8.66 -5.79 -19.28
C THR A 549 -9.91 -6.27 -18.56
N VAL A 550 -9.79 -6.74 -17.32
CA VAL A 550 -10.91 -7.31 -16.57
C VAL A 550 -11.85 -6.22 -16.04
N GLU A 551 -13.14 -6.37 -16.31
CA GLU A 551 -14.20 -5.47 -15.86
C GLU A 551 -15.04 -6.05 -14.71
N ILE A 552 -15.07 -7.38 -14.56
CA ILE A 552 -15.78 -8.11 -13.49
C ILE A 552 -14.94 -9.31 -13.07
N ALA A 553 -14.80 -9.54 -11.76
CA ALA A 553 -14.11 -10.71 -11.21
C ALA A 553 -15.10 -11.73 -10.63
N VAL A 554 -15.01 -12.99 -11.05
CA VAL A 554 -15.78 -14.12 -10.47
C VAL A 554 -14.80 -15.16 -9.93
N LEU A 555 -14.64 -15.19 -8.61
CA LEU A 555 -13.52 -15.84 -7.95
C LEU A 555 -13.98 -17.10 -7.21
N GLU A 556 -13.56 -18.27 -7.69
CA GLU A 556 -13.69 -19.51 -6.91
C GLU A 556 -12.69 -19.48 -5.75
N THR A 557 -13.21 -19.55 -4.53
CA THR A 557 -12.41 -19.51 -3.30
C THR A 557 -12.52 -20.84 -2.56
N ALA A 558 -11.46 -21.64 -2.62
CA ALA A 558 -11.40 -22.91 -1.90
C ALA A 558 -10.88 -22.74 -0.47
N ARG A 559 -11.22 -23.71 0.39
CA ARG A 559 -10.76 -23.77 1.79
C ARG A 559 -9.24 -23.62 1.93
N GLY A 560 -8.49 -24.25 1.02
CA GLY A 560 -7.04 -24.29 1.03
C GLY A 560 -6.41 -22.94 0.65
N GLY A 561 -7.13 -22.10 -0.10
CA GLY A 561 -6.71 -20.72 -0.36
C GLY A 561 -6.86 -19.86 0.90
N ILE A 562 -8.06 -19.91 1.52
CA ILE A 562 -8.39 -19.12 2.73
C ILE A 562 -7.43 -19.44 3.88
N LEU A 563 -7.17 -20.73 4.17
CA LEU A 563 -6.27 -21.14 5.25
C LEU A 563 -4.80 -20.80 4.98
N ARG A 564 -4.39 -20.80 3.71
CA ARG A 564 -2.97 -20.65 3.36
C ARG A 564 -2.52 -19.19 3.41
N SER A 565 -3.38 -18.28 2.97
CA SER A 565 -3.01 -16.88 2.71
C SER A 565 -4.13 -15.87 2.92
N GLY A 566 -5.35 -16.30 3.24
CA GLY A 566 -6.55 -15.44 3.29
C GLY A 566 -7.13 -15.16 1.89
N LEU A 567 -8.08 -14.23 1.81
CA LEU A 567 -8.62 -13.74 0.54
C LEU A 567 -7.67 -12.73 -0.13
N ALA A 568 -7.77 -12.57 -1.45
CA ALA A 568 -6.94 -11.63 -2.23
C ALA A 568 -7.44 -10.18 -2.20
N PHE A 569 -8.60 -9.95 -1.60
CA PHE A 569 -9.30 -8.66 -1.58
C PHE A 569 -9.83 -8.41 -0.17
N PRO A 570 -9.94 -7.14 0.26
CA PRO A 570 -10.45 -6.80 1.59
C PRO A 570 -11.96 -6.99 1.72
N ALA A 571 -12.71 -6.84 0.62
CA ALA A 571 -14.16 -7.00 0.57
C ALA A 571 -14.64 -7.29 -0.85
N CYS A 572 -15.81 -7.91 -0.98
CA CYS A 572 -16.45 -8.24 -2.25
C CYS A 572 -17.87 -7.65 -2.34
N ASP A 573 -18.42 -7.58 -3.56
CA ASP A 573 -19.79 -7.13 -3.82
C ASP A 573 -20.79 -8.25 -3.56
N VAL A 574 -20.42 -9.50 -3.88
CA VAL A 574 -21.23 -10.67 -3.56
C VAL A 574 -20.36 -11.81 -3.01
N GLY A 575 -20.68 -12.25 -1.79
CA GLY A 575 -20.12 -13.46 -1.18
C GLY A 575 -21.11 -14.61 -1.26
N VAL A 576 -20.77 -15.70 -1.94
CA VAL A 576 -21.66 -16.85 -2.17
C VAL A 576 -21.17 -18.07 -1.40
N VAL A 577 -22.06 -18.71 -0.64
CA VAL A 577 -21.78 -19.96 0.05
C VAL A 577 -22.82 -21.01 -0.37
N LEU A 578 -22.35 -22.06 -1.05
CA LEU A 578 -23.24 -23.03 -1.68
C LEU A 578 -23.70 -24.16 -0.75
N ASN A 579 -22.79 -24.68 0.08
CA ASN A 579 -23.01 -25.79 0.99
C ASN A 579 -21.76 -26.03 1.85
N VAL A 580 -21.96 -26.68 2.99
CA VAL A 580 -20.91 -27.21 3.86
C VAL A 580 -21.16 -28.71 4.04
N ALA A 581 -20.18 -29.51 3.65
CA ALA A 581 -20.18 -30.95 3.90
C ALA A 581 -18.82 -31.38 4.46
N ALA A 582 -18.80 -32.52 5.16
CA ALA A 582 -17.59 -33.14 5.66
C ALA A 582 -16.69 -33.55 4.49
N ASP A 583 -15.64 -32.75 4.28
CA ASP A 583 -14.68 -32.92 3.19
C ASP A 583 -13.32 -32.41 3.68
N HIS A 584 -12.27 -33.21 3.50
CA HIS A 584 -10.91 -32.87 3.93
C HIS A 584 -10.77 -32.44 5.42
N LEU A 585 -11.55 -33.03 6.32
CA LEU A 585 -11.39 -32.87 7.77
C LEU A 585 -10.03 -33.41 8.24
N GLY A 586 -9.48 -32.84 9.31
CA GLY A 586 -8.14 -33.17 9.84
C GLY A 586 -6.97 -32.53 9.09
N ILE A 587 -7.23 -31.73 8.06
CA ILE A 587 -6.18 -31.02 7.30
C ILE A 587 -6.27 -29.52 7.60
N GLY A 588 -5.18 -28.97 8.14
CA GLY A 588 -5.07 -27.54 8.45
C GLY A 588 -5.84 -27.15 9.71
N ASP A 589 -5.95 -28.06 10.68
CA ASP A 589 -6.63 -27.89 11.96
C ASP A 589 -8.13 -27.53 11.81
N ILE A 590 -8.76 -28.10 10.78
CA ILE A 590 -10.21 -28.08 10.57
C ILE A 590 -10.72 -29.48 10.87
N GLU A 591 -11.21 -29.68 12.08
CA GLU A 591 -11.58 -31.01 12.60
C GLU A 591 -13.07 -31.29 12.46
N THR A 592 -13.91 -30.26 12.55
CA THR A 592 -15.37 -30.39 12.54
C THR A 592 -16.01 -29.77 11.30
N ILE A 593 -17.27 -30.13 11.04
CA ILE A 593 -18.04 -29.50 9.97
C ILE A 593 -18.36 -28.03 10.31
N GLU A 594 -18.47 -27.71 11.60
CA GLU A 594 -18.64 -26.35 12.13
C GLU A 594 -17.39 -25.49 11.89
N ASP A 595 -16.18 -26.05 12.05
CA ASP A 595 -14.93 -25.37 11.70
C ASP A 595 -14.88 -25.06 10.20
N MET A 596 -15.34 -26.01 9.37
CA MET A 596 -15.47 -25.81 7.92
C MET A 596 -16.48 -24.72 7.58
N ALA A 597 -17.61 -24.67 8.28
CA ALA A 597 -18.61 -23.62 8.12
C ALA A 597 -18.03 -22.24 8.49
N HIS A 598 -17.34 -22.13 9.63
CA HIS A 598 -16.66 -20.90 10.05
C HIS A 598 -15.57 -20.47 9.04
N LEU A 599 -14.83 -21.42 8.46
CA LEU A 599 -13.86 -21.10 7.42
C LEU A 599 -14.51 -20.56 6.15
N LYS A 600 -15.63 -21.14 5.72
CA LYS A 600 -16.34 -20.70 4.52
C LYS A 600 -17.11 -19.39 4.75
N SER A 601 -17.53 -19.09 5.99
CA SER A 601 -18.23 -17.85 6.31
C SER A 601 -17.37 -16.60 6.06
N VAL A 602 -16.03 -16.72 6.05
CA VAL A 602 -15.11 -15.64 5.62
C VAL A 602 -15.51 -15.04 4.26
N VAL A 603 -15.99 -15.86 3.31
CA VAL A 603 -16.44 -15.37 1.99
C VAL A 603 -17.73 -14.55 2.09
N ALA A 604 -18.68 -14.98 2.93
CA ALA A 604 -19.94 -14.25 3.12
C ALA A 604 -19.75 -12.98 3.97
N GLU A 605 -18.94 -13.04 5.02
CA GLU A 605 -18.71 -11.94 5.96
C GLU A 605 -17.86 -10.80 5.37
N THR A 606 -17.17 -11.07 4.25
CA THR A 606 -16.42 -10.04 3.49
C THR A 606 -17.25 -9.34 2.44
N ALA A 607 -18.52 -9.73 2.25
CA ALA A 607 -19.45 -8.97 1.43
C ALA A 607 -19.71 -7.59 2.06
N ARG A 608 -19.64 -6.54 1.25
CA ARG A 608 -19.85 -5.15 1.70
C ARG A 608 -21.28 -4.95 2.19
N PRO A 609 -21.55 -3.99 3.11
CA PRO A 609 -22.91 -3.66 3.53
C PRO A 609 -23.87 -3.31 2.38
N SER A 610 -23.36 -2.66 1.34
CA SER A 610 -24.11 -2.34 0.11
C SER A 610 -24.27 -3.53 -0.85
N GLY A 611 -23.52 -4.61 -0.65
CA GLY A 611 -23.53 -5.83 -1.44
C GLY A 611 -24.44 -6.91 -0.85
N TYR A 612 -24.22 -8.16 -1.28
CA TYR A 612 -25.03 -9.32 -0.87
C TYR A 612 -24.20 -10.52 -0.38
N ALA A 613 -24.70 -11.18 0.66
CA ALA A 613 -24.33 -12.55 1.00
C ALA A 613 -25.40 -13.50 0.43
N VAL A 614 -25.03 -14.33 -0.54
CA VAL A 614 -25.92 -15.31 -1.17
C VAL A 614 -25.71 -16.67 -0.51
N LEU A 615 -26.73 -17.13 0.21
CA LEU A 615 -26.65 -18.28 1.12
C LEU A 615 -27.65 -19.37 0.72
N ASN A 616 -27.23 -20.62 0.79
CA ASN A 616 -28.12 -21.77 0.63
C ASN A 616 -29.00 -21.95 1.87
N ALA A 617 -30.32 -21.81 1.73
CA ALA A 617 -31.28 -22.02 2.81
C ALA A 617 -31.61 -23.49 3.08
N ASP A 618 -31.18 -24.41 2.20
CA ASP A 618 -31.34 -25.86 2.40
C ASP A 618 -30.23 -26.44 3.31
N ASP A 619 -29.17 -25.66 3.56
CA ASP A 619 -28.06 -26.03 4.42
C ASP A 619 -28.10 -25.19 5.72
N PRO A 620 -28.42 -25.80 6.88
CA PRO A 620 -28.54 -25.06 8.14
C PRO A 620 -27.26 -24.31 8.55
N LEU A 621 -26.07 -24.88 8.30
CA LEU A 621 -24.80 -24.24 8.64
C LEU A 621 -24.51 -23.02 7.76
N VAL A 622 -24.94 -23.08 6.49
CA VAL A 622 -24.84 -21.94 5.57
C VAL A 622 -25.85 -20.86 5.93
N SER A 623 -27.11 -21.24 6.16
CA SER A 623 -28.16 -20.27 6.49
C SER A 623 -27.86 -19.50 7.78
N ALA A 624 -27.29 -20.16 8.80
CA ALA A 624 -26.85 -19.53 10.05
C ALA A 624 -25.75 -18.46 9.86
N MET A 625 -25.02 -18.47 8.74
CA MET A 625 -24.00 -17.42 8.46
C MET A 625 -24.63 -16.03 8.34
N ALA A 626 -25.93 -15.93 8.06
CA ALA A 626 -26.65 -14.66 8.00
C ALA A 626 -26.55 -13.83 9.28
N GLU A 627 -26.36 -14.46 10.45
CA GLU A 627 -26.19 -13.76 11.73
C GLU A 627 -24.84 -13.04 11.86
N ARG A 628 -23.87 -13.39 11.01
CA ARG A 628 -22.50 -12.86 11.05
C ARG A 628 -22.21 -11.82 9.97
N VAL A 629 -23.04 -11.74 8.94
CA VAL A 629 -22.80 -10.83 7.81
C VAL A 629 -23.36 -9.44 8.06
N LYS A 630 -22.67 -8.41 7.54
CA LYS A 630 -23.17 -7.02 7.51
C LYS A 630 -23.81 -6.65 6.18
N ALA A 631 -23.64 -7.49 5.15
CA ALA A 631 -24.25 -7.33 3.83
C ALA A 631 -25.75 -7.64 3.86
N GLN A 632 -26.44 -7.28 2.78
CA GLN A 632 -27.80 -7.77 2.57
C GLN A 632 -27.77 -9.28 2.38
N VAL A 633 -28.72 -10.01 2.98
CA VAL A 633 -28.82 -11.46 2.80
C VAL A 633 -29.75 -11.76 1.63
N ALA A 634 -29.36 -12.70 0.78
CA ALA A 634 -30.23 -13.29 -0.21
C ALA A 634 -30.11 -14.82 -0.14
N TYR A 635 -31.24 -15.51 -0.16
CA TYR A 635 -31.25 -16.97 0.01
C TYR A 635 -31.64 -17.71 -1.26
N PHE A 636 -31.11 -18.91 -1.47
CA PHE A 636 -31.65 -19.83 -2.48
C PHE A 636 -32.05 -21.18 -1.87
N SER A 637 -33.04 -21.84 -2.46
CA SER A 637 -33.55 -23.13 -1.96
C SER A 637 -34.20 -23.95 -3.07
N MET A 638 -34.04 -25.27 -2.98
CA MET A 638 -34.77 -26.25 -3.79
C MET A 638 -36.19 -26.52 -3.26
N ASP A 639 -36.52 -26.10 -2.04
CA ASP A 639 -37.85 -26.26 -1.44
C ASP A 639 -38.64 -24.93 -1.46
N PRO A 640 -39.69 -24.80 -2.30
CA PRO A 640 -40.50 -23.59 -2.36
C PRO A 640 -41.34 -23.35 -1.10
N ARG A 641 -41.36 -24.31 -0.15
CA ARG A 641 -42.06 -24.21 1.13
C ARG A 641 -41.11 -23.88 2.29
N ASN A 642 -39.82 -23.69 2.04
CA ASN A 642 -38.83 -23.37 3.06
C ASN A 642 -39.28 -22.12 3.87
N GLU A 643 -39.49 -22.32 5.18
CA GLU A 643 -40.03 -21.28 6.07
C GLU A 643 -39.08 -20.08 6.19
N LEU A 644 -37.76 -20.32 6.16
CA LEU A 644 -36.74 -19.27 6.18
C LEU A 644 -36.91 -18.34 4.97
N ILE A 645 -37.08 -18.89 3.76
CA ILE A 645 -37.30 -18.12 2.54
C ILE A 645 -38.58 -17.29 2.65
N ARG A 646 -39.68 -17.91 3.10
CA ARG A 646 -40.98 -17.22 3.22
C ARG A 646 -40.91 -16.04 4.19
N ASN A 647 -40.36 -16.26 5.38
CA ASN A 647 -40.19 -15.20 6.37
C ASN A 647 -39.25 -14.10 5.87
N HIS A 648 -38.15 -14.47 5.23
CA HIS A 648 -37.17 -13.52 4.68
C HIS A 648 -37.76 -12.65 3.57
N THR A 649 -38.47 -13.25 2.61
CA THR A 649 -39.07 -12.54 1.48
C THR A 649 -40.22 -11.64 1.90
N GLN A 650 -41.04 -12.04 2.88
CA GLN A 650 -42.07 -11.19 3.50
C GLN A 650 -41.49 -9.93 4.18
N GLN A 651 -40.26 -10.01 4.67
CA GLN A 651 -39.53 -8.87 5.23
C GLN A 651 -38.83 -8.01 4.15
N GLY A 652 -39.12 -8.23 2.87
CA GLY A 652 -38.53 -7.52 1.74
C GLY A 652 -37.20 -8.09 1.25
N GLY A 653 -36.76 -9.21 1.82
CA GLY A 653 -35.58 -9.95 1.40
C GLY A 653 -35.71 -10.55 0.01
N LEU A 654 -34.58 -10.92 -0.58
CA LEU A 654 -34.49 -11.46 -1.92
C LEU A 654 -34.18 -12.96 -1.85
N ALA A 655 -34.85 -13.77 -2.67
CA ALA A 655 -34.56 -15.18 -2.74
C ALA A 655 -34.66 -15.77 -4.16
N ALA A 656 -34.12 -16.97 -4.35
CA ALA A 656 -34.34 -17.79 -5.53
C ALA A 656 -34.83 -19.18 -5.13
N ILE A 657 -35.90 -19.67 -5.75
CA ILE A 657 -36.47 -20.98 -5.45
C ILE A 657 -36.70 -21.82 -6.70
N TYR A 658 -36.65 -23.14 -6.53
CA TYR A 658 -37.17 -24.08 -7.52
C TYR A 658 -38.66 -24.34 -7.25
N GLU A 659 -39.54 -23.90 -8.15
CA GLU A 659 -40.99 -24.08 -8.00
C GLU A 659 -41.65 -24.53 -9.30
N ASN A 660 -42.50 -25.56 -9.24
CA ASN A 660 -43.28 -26.06 -10.38
C ASN A 660 -42.45 -26.30 -11.66
N GLY A 661 -41.19 -26.73 -11.52
CA GLY A 661 -40.28 -26.94 -12.65
C GLY A 661 -39.52 -25.69 -13.11
N TYR A 662 -39.69 -24.53 -12.47
CA TYR A 662 -39.04 -23.26 -12.82
C TYR A 662 -37.98 -22.86 -11.81
N LEU A 663 -36.94 -22.19 -12.30
CA LEU A 663 -36.06 -21.35 -11.50
C LEU A 663 -36.70 -19.97 -11.38
N SER A 664 -36.99 -19.53 -10.16
CA SER A 664 -37.75 -18.29 -9.92
C SER A 664 -37.07 -17.40 -8.87
N ILE A 665 -37.10 -16.08 -9.09
CA ILE A 665 -36.68 -15.07 -8.10
C ILE A 665 -37.91 -14.59 -7.31
N LEU A 666 -37.75 -14.43 -6.01
CA LEU A 666 -38.74 -13.94 -5.06
C LEU A 666 -38.29 -12.64 -4.39
N LYS A 667 -39.20 -11.67 -4.29
CA LYS A 667 -39.02 -10.47 -3.44
C LYS A 667 -40.38 -9.96 -2.97
N GLY A 668 -40.66 -10.05 -1.67
CA GLY A 668 -42.04 -9.86 -1.18
C GLY A 668 -42.99 -10.85 -1.85
N ASP A 669 -44.10 -10.35 -2.38
CA ASP A 669 -45.08 -11.15 -3.11
C ASP A 669 -44.73 -11.35 -4.60
N TRP A 670 -43.62 -10.78 -5.07
CA TRP A 670 -43.25 -10.85 -6.48
C TRP A 670 -42.52 -12.16 -6.76
N LEU A 671 -43.05 -12.94 -7.72
CA LEU A 671 -42.45 -14.15 -8.25
C LEU A 671 -42.11 -13.94 -9.72
N LEU A 672 -40.81 -13.95 -10.03
CA LEU A 672 -40.29 -13.78 -11.39
C LEU A 672 -39.68 -15.11 -11.86
N ARG A 673 -40.37 -15.79 -12.78
CA ARG A 673 -39.86 -17.01 -13.42
C ARG A 673 -38.76 -16.67 -14.41
N ILE A 674 -37.56 -17.19 -14.16
CA ILE A 674 -36.43 -17.06 -15.09
C ILE A 674 -36.65 -18.04 -16.24
N GLU A 675 -36.60 -19.35 -15.95
CA GLU A 675 -36.69 -20.41 -16.96
C GLU A 675 -37.12 -21.75 -16.34
N GLN A 676 -37.69 -22.64 -17.14
CA GLN A 676 -37.92 -24.04 -16.76
C GLN A 676 -36.60 -24.78 -16.62
N ALA A 677 -36.42 -25.52 -15.54
CA ALA A 677 -35.24 -26.36 -15.33
C ALA A 677 -35.00 -27.29 -16.52
N ALA A 678 -36.06 -27.88 -17.10
CA ALA A 678 -35.95 -28.74 -18.27
C ALA A 678 -35.37 -28.06 -19.53
N ALA A 679 -35.47 -26.74 -19.63
CA ALA A 679 -34.94 -25.96 -20.75
C ALA A 679 -33.50 -25.44 -20.50
N VAL A 680 -32.95 -25.68 -19.32
CA VAL A 680 -31.56 -25.36 -18.95
C VAL A 680 -30.69 -26.60 -19.19
N PRO A 681 -29.81 -26.64 -20.21
CA PRO A 681 -29.06 -27.85 -20.57
C PRO A 681 -28.23 -28.43 -19.42
N LEU A 682 -27.67 -27.56 -18.56
CA LEU A 682 -26.89 -27.95 -17.38
C LEU A 682 -27.66 -28.87 -16.42
N THR A 683 -28.99 -28.77 -16.35
CA THR A 683 -29.82 -29.56 -15.41
C THR A 683 -30.15 -30.95 -15.93
N MET A 684 -29.73 -31.29 -17.16
CA MET A 684 -30.05 -32.56 -17.83
C MET A 684 -31.56 -32.81 -17.87
N GLY A 685 -32.32 -31.88 -18.47
CA GLY A 685 -33.78 -31.98 -18.56
C GLY A 685 -34.48 -31.87 -17.21
N GLY A 686 -33.88 -31.17 -16.23
CA GLY A 686 -34.39 -31.02 -14.88
C GLY A 686 -34.14 -32.21 -13.95
N MET A 687 -33.41 -33.24 -14.40
CA MET A 687 -33.14 -34.44 -13.60
C MET A 687 -32.01 -34.25 -12.57
N ALA A 688 -31.05 -33.36 -12.84
CA ALA A 688 -29.92 -33.10 -11.95
C ALA A 688 -30.24 -31.99 -10.93
N SER A 689 -30.83 -32.37 -9.78
CA SER A 689 -31.25 -31.45 -8.72
C SER A 689 -30.14 -30.53 -8.20
N PHE A 690 -28.92 -31.05 -8.02
CA PHE A 690 -27.79 -30.25 -7.59
C PHE A 690 -27.35 -29.20 -8.62
N GLN A 691 -27.60 -29.45 -9.92
CA GLN A 691 -27.33 -28.45 -10.97
C GLN A 691 -28.41 -27.36 -11.00
N ILE A 692 -29.65 -27.70 -10.66
CA ILE A 692 -30.70 -26.70 -10.46
C ILE A 692 -30.30 -25.78 -9.29
N ALA A 693 -29.82 -26.34 -8.17
CA ALA A 693 -29.33 -25.54 -7.05
C ALA A 693 -28.16 -24.62 -7.44
N ASN A 694 -27.18 -25.11 -8.20
CA ASN A 694 -26.09 -24.28 -8.72
C ASN A 694 -26.60 -23.15 -9.63
N ALA A 695 -27.60 -23.45 -10.48
CA ALA A 695 -28.21 -22.46 -11.38
C ALA A 695 -29.05 -21.42 -10.61
N LEU A 696 -29.75 -21.80 -9.54
CA LEU A 696 -30.43 -20.85 -8.64
C LEU A 696 -29.42 -19.90 -7.99
N ALA A 697 -28.31 -20.43 -7.45
CA ALA A 697 -27.27 -19.62 -6.83
C ALA A 697 -26.66 -18.62 -7.84
N ALA A 698 -26.24 -19.09 -9.01
CA ALA A 698 -25.65 -18.24 -10.05
C ALA A 698 -26.64 -17.17 -10.56
N SER A 699 -27.91 -17.54 -10.75
CA SER A 699 -28.96 -16.61 -11.19
C SER A 699 -29.24 -15.54 -10.13
N LEU A 700 -29.33 -15.94 -8.86
CA LEU A 700 -29.54 -15.02 -7.75
C LEU A 700 -28.36 -14.05 -7.60
N THR A 701 -27.12 -14.54 -7.69
CA THR A 701 -25.90 -13.73 -7.68
C THR A 701 -25.86 -12.72 -8.83
N ALA A 702 -26.25 -13.12 -10.04
CA ALA A 702 -26.34 -12.19 -11.16
C ALA A 702 -27.44 -11.14 -10.96
N PHE A 703 -28.61 -11.56 -10.47
CA PHE A 703 -29.74 -10.66 -10.23
C PHE A 703 -29.44 -9.61 -9.15
N THR A 704 -28.72 -9.98 -8.08
CA THR A 704 -28.29 -9.03 -7.03
C THR A 704 -27.33 -7.96 -7.56
N GLN A 705 -26.66 -8.22 -8.68
CA GLN A 705 -25.77 -7.27 -9.37
C GLN A 705 -26.48 -6.52 -10.51
N GLY A 706 -27.81 -6.62 -10.60
CA GLY A 706 -28.61 -5.87 -11.57
C GLY A 706 -28.62 -6.46 -12.98
N ILE A 707 -28.19 -7.72 -13.16
CA ILE A 707 -28.33 -8.41 -14.44
C ILE A 707 -29.80 -8.72 -14.71
N SER A 708 -30.30 -8.37 -15.90
CA SER A 708 -31.69 -8.60 -16.27
C SER A 708 -32.04 -10.09 -16.36
N ILE A 709 -33.30 -10.41 -16.11
CA ILE A 709 -33.82 -11.78 -16.20
C ILE A 709 -33.62 -12.35 -17.61
N GLU A 710 -33.73 -11.53 -18.64
CA GLU A 710 -33.51 -11.90 -20.04
C GLU A 710 -32.08 -12.37 -20.28
N HIS A 711 -31.08 -11.63 -19.78
CA HIS A 711 -29.68 -12.04 -19.91
C HIS A 711 -29.38 -13.30 -19.11
N ILE A 712 -29.95 -13.43 -17.90
CA ILE A 712 -29.83 -14.65 -17.10
C ILE A 712 -30.42 -15.85 -17.85
N ARG A 713 -31.64 -15.72 -18.39
CA ARG A 713 -32.32 -16.76 -19.17
C ARG A 713 -31.51 -17.18 -20.40
N GLN A 714 -31.01 -16.21 -21.17
CA GLN A 714 -30.19 -16.49 -22.36
C GLN A 714 -28.91 -17.25 -22.01
N ALA A 715 -28.24 -16.86 -20.92
CA ALA A 715 -27.06 -17.56 -20.44
C ALA A 715 -27.38 -19.00 -20.00
N LEU A 716 -28.49 -19.21 -19.28
CA LEU A 716 -28.92 -20.54 -18.85
C LEU A 716 -29.20 -21.48 -20.04
N HIS A 717 -29.75 -20.99 -21.15
CA HIS A 717 -29.97 -21.80 -22.36
C HIS A 717 -28.69 -22.18 -23.11
N THR A 718 -27.64 -21.37 -23.01
CA THR A 718 -26.42 -21.53 -23.81
C THR A 718 -25.27 -22.19 -23.03
N PHE A 719 -25.44 -22.39 -21.72
CA PHE A 719 -24.48 -23.11 -20.88
C PHE A 719 -24.76 -24.62 -20.86
N GLN A 720 -23.84 -25.37 -21.44
CA GLN A 720 -23.91 -26.82 -21.61
C GLN A 720 -22.90 -27.55 -20.71
N ALA A 721 -23.28 -28.72 -20.22
CA ALA A 721 -22.37 -29.64 -19.54
C ALA A 721 -21.43 -30.31 -20.58
N SER A 722 -20.39 -29.58 -21.00
CA SER A 722 -19.49 -29.99 -22.07
C SER A 722 -18.02 -30.00 -21.62
N ALA A 723 -17.16 -30.67 -22.38
CA ALA A 723 -15.71 -30.66 -22.15
C ALA A 723 -15.10 -29.25 -22.24
N GLN A 724 -15.75 -28.32 -22.96
CA GLN A 724 -15.28 -26.94 -23.11
C GLN A 724 -15.77 -26.05 -21.95
N GLN A 725 -17.03 -26.18 -21.56
CA GLN A 725 -17.63 -25.27 -20.58
C GLN A 725 -17.55 -25.79 -19.14
N THR A 726 -17.62 -27.11 -18.91
CA THR A 726 -17.50 -27.76 -17.60
C THR A 726 -16.68 -29.07 -17.67
N PRO A 727 -15.37 -29.00 -17.98
CA PRO A 727 -14.53 -30.20 -18.10
C PRO A 727 -14.64 -31.13 -16.87
N GLY A 728 -14.91 -32.42 -17.12
CA GLY A 728 -14.93 -33.45 -16.08
C GLY A 728 -16.13 -33.41 -15.11
N ARG A 729 -17.17 -32.61 -15.39
CA ARG A 729 -18.33 -32.45 -14.50
C ARG A 729 -19.63 -32.88 -15.20
N MET A 730 -19.88 -34.19 -15.23
CA MET A 730 -21.07 -34.82 -15.84
C MET A 730 -21.22 -34.57 -17.34
N ASN A 731 -20.12 -34.67 -18.09
CA ASN A 731 -20.15 -34.61 -19.55
C ASN A 731 -20.68 -35.94 -20.10
N MET A 732 -21.72 -35.90 -20.93
CA MET A 732 -22.17 -37.04 -21.71
C MET A 732 -21.37 -37.09 -23.02
N PHE A 733 -20.70 -38.22 -23.28
CA PHE A 733 -19.91 -38.47 -24.50
C PHE A 733 -20.67 -39.38 -25.46
#